data_AF-M4E158-F1
#
_entry.id   AF-M4E158-F1
#
_cell.length_a   1.000
_cell.length_b   1.000
_cell.length_c   1.000
_cell.angle_alpha   90.00
_cell.angle_beta   90.00
_cell.angle_gamma   90.00
#
_symmetry.space_group_name_H-M   'P 1'
#
loop_
_entity.id
_entity.type
_entity.pdbx_description
1 polymer ?
#
loop_
_entity_poly.entity_id
_entity_poly.type
_entity_poly.pdbx_seq_one_letter_code
_entity_poly.pdbx_strand_id
1 'polypeptide(L)'
;MAAKTARIKSTPTKENGVRVEEGLSIFKSDKFDADAYVQSKCSINHKDIKQLCSYLLDLKRASAEEMRRSVYANYPSFIRTSKEISDLEGELSSIRNLLSTQATLIHALANGVYIDDDKPSDDVLNFGDNDLSDLEKWAAEYIDQLDALLAERRVDEALTAFDEGEILISQANESHTLSSSLQFAISQRKRKMADQLAKAACQPSTRGGELRSIITALKRLGDGPRAHTVLLDAHFQRYQYNMQSLRPSSNGVAYTAAALSQLFFSAISHASSDSLGIFGEEPAYSSELVTWATKQTEAFFFLLVKKHALASSGGLRAAAECAQIALGHCSLLEARGLSLCPVLLKHFKPVVEQALEANLKRIEDNTAGMAAADDWVLTYPPAGSRHVGTAFQNKLTSSAHRFNLMVQDFFEDVGPLLSKQLGSKALEGLFIVFNSYVDVLIRALPGSIEDEGEANFEGFGNKIVQMAQTEAHQLALLANASLLAGELLPRAAMKLTPLDQTSHRTDGIRRPSDRQNRNPEQREWKRRLLSTVDKLKDAFCCQHALDLIFTEEGDCRLSADMYINMDENGDDVDWFPSLVFQELFAKFNRMASLAADMFVGRERFATSLLMRLKETVILWLSGDQSFWDDIEKGPRPLGPLGLRQLYLDMKFVTCFASQGRYPLRNLNRGTNEIISKALAAFTATGLDSELPKDDWFTEICLDGMERLSGKAEGNNGEVHSPTASVSAQSVSSARSHGSC
;
A
#
# COMPACT_ATOMS: atom_id res chain seq x y z
N MET A 1 5.78 21.39 72.72
CA MET A 1 6.23 22.64 72.05
C MET A 1 7.05 22.26 70.83
N ALA A 2 6.75 22.93 69.71
CA ALA A 2 7.48 22.99 68.43
C ALA A 2 7.64 21.71 67.59
N ALA A 3 6.76 21.56 66.60
CA ALA A 3 7.00 20.83 65.36
C ALA A 3 7.30 21.86 64.24
N LYS A 4 8.36 21.59 63.46
CA LYS A 4 8.81 22.41 62.31
C LYS A 4 8.14 21.87 61.04
N THR A 5 7.33 22.70 60.38
CA THR A 5 6.82 22.44 59.02
C THR A 5 7.32 23.53 58.08
N ALA A 6 7.98 23.11 57.02
CA ALA A 6 8.56 23.96 55.99
C ALA A 6 7.52 24.45 54.99
N ARG A 7 7.79 25.64 54.45
CA ARG A 7 6.93 26.56 53.71
C ARG A 7 6.97 26.23 52.20
N ILE A 8 5.83 25.87 51.60
CA ILE A 8 5.65 25.84 50.14
C ILE A 8 4.83 27.07 49.75
N LYS A 9 5.35 27.86 48.80
CA LYS A 9 4.68 29.01 48.18
C LYS A 9 3.49 28.53 47.34
N SER A 10 2.28 28.93 47.70
CA SER A 10 1.11 28.89 46.83
C SER A 10 1.08 30.13 45.92
N THR A 11 0.91 29.90 44.63
CA THR A 11 0.62 30.92 43.61
C THR A 11 -0.84 31.37 43.70
N PRO A 12 -1.15 32.65 43.38
CA PRO A 12 -2.47 33.22 43.58
C PRO A 12 -3.43 32.85 42.44
N THR A 13 -4.58 32.27 42.78
CA THR A 13 -5.77 32.23 41.92
C THR A 13 -6.57 33.52 42.12
N LYS A 14 -6.49 34.44 41.15
CA LYS A 14 -7.37 35.60 40.90
C LYS A 14 -7.41 35.76 39.38
N GLU A 15 -8.46 36.11 38.67
CA GLU A 15 -9.83 36.55 38.93
C GLU A 15 -10.46 36.48 37.52
N ASN A 16 -11.30 35.49 37.21
CA ASN A 16 -12.13 35.52 35.98
C ASN A 16 -13.62 35.72 36.31
N GLY A 17 -13.99 35.76 37.59
CA GLY A 17 -15.38 35.98 38.02
C GLY A 17 -15.83 37.45 37.99
N VAL A 18 -14.92 38.41 38.14
CA VAL A 18 -15.27 39.84 38.30
C VAL A 18 -15.72 40.50 37.00
N ARG A 19 -15.25 40.02 35.83
CA ARG A 19 -15.58 40.64 34.52
C ARG A 19 -17.03 40.43 34.08
N VAL A 20 -17.71 39.40 34.59
CA VAL A 20 -19.09 39.09 34.16
C VAL A 20 -20.10 39.97 34.91
N GLU A 21 -19.85 40.27 36.19
CA GLU A 21 -20.74 41.11 36.99
C GLU A 21 -20.70 42.59 36.55
N GLU A 22 -19.53 43.11 36.16
CA GLU A 22 -19.39 44.47 35.61
C GLU A 22 -20.19 44.65 34.30
N GLY A 23 -20.19 43.65 33.43
CA GLY A 23 -20.95 43.66 32.16
C GLY A 23 -22.47 43.61 32.33
N LEU A 24 -22.97 43.17 33.49
CA LEU A 24 -24.39 43.07 33.81
C LEU A 24 -24.99 44.35 34.39
N SER A 25 -24.17 45.31 34.79
CA SER A 25 -24.61 46.59 35.36
C SER A 25 -25.30 47.51 34.34
N ILE A 26 -24.91 47.41 33.06
CA ILE A 26 -25.49 48.17 31.95
C ILE A 26 -26.96 47.82 31.69
N PHE A 27 -27.33 46.55 31.87
CA PHE A 27 -28.71 46.07 31.67
C PHE A 27 -29.66 46.39 32.83
N LYS A 28 -29.14 46.97 33.93
CA LYS A 28 -29.92 47.35 35.11
C LYS A 28 -30.30 48.84 35.16
N SER A 29 -29.93 49.60 34.13
CA SER A 29 -30.24 51.03 34.00
C SER A 29 -31.64 51.24 33.42
N ASP A 30 -32.47 52.07 34.06
CA ASP A 30 -33.79 52.49 33.55
C ASP A 30 -33.72 53.32 32.25
N LYS A 31 -32.52 53.65 31.77
CA LYS A 31 -32.25 54.36 30.50
C LYS A 31 -31.52 53.48 29.48
N PHE A 32 -31.62 52.16 29.61
CA PHE A 32 -30.98 51.23 28.69
C PHE A 32 -31.61 51.32 27.29
N ASP A 33 -30.81 51.77 26.32
CA ASP A 33 -31.16 51.81 24.90
C ASP A 33 -30.59 50.56 24.21
N ALA A 34 -31.49 49.66 23.80
CA ALA A 34 -31.13 48.40 23.19
C ALA A 34 -30.46 48.58 21.82
N ASP A 35 -30.89 49.56 21.03
CA ASP A 35 -30.38 49.79 19.68
C ASP A 35 -28.98 50.42 19.71
N ALA A 36 -28.75 51.38 20.63
CA ALA A 36 -27.42 51.95 20.85
C ALA A 36 -26.43 50.93 21.43
N TYR A 37 -26.88 50.04 22.32
CA TYR A 37 -26.05 48.98 22.89
C TYR A 37 -25.60 47.96 21.82
N VAL A 38 -26.54 47.51 20.99
CA VAL A 38 -26.27 46.60 19.87
C VAL A 38 -25.37 47.29 18.83
N GLN A 39 -25.58 48.55 18.48
CA GLN A 39 -24.69 49.27 17.57
C GLN A 39 -23.26 49.41 18.13
N SER A 40 -23.09 49.66 19.43
CA SER A 40 -21.76 49.75 20.06
C SER A 40 -21.01 48.41 20.10
N LYS A 41 -21.73 47.28 20.12
CA LYS A 41 -21.16 45.93 20.18
C LYS A 41 -21.06 45.24 18.82
N CYS A 42 -21.90 45.62 17.87
CA CYS A 42 -21.93 45.10 16.50
C CYS A 42 -21.16 45.98 15.51
N SER A 43 -20.66 47.15 15.91
CA SER A 43 -19.64 47.87 15.15
C SER A 43 -18.27 47.21 15.39
N ILE A 44 -18.14 45.97 14.93
CA ILE A 44 -16.87 45.24 14.93
C ILE A 44 -16.14 45.66 13.67
N ASN A 45 -15.06 46.41 13.82
CA ASN A 45 -14.25 46.81 12.69
C ASN A 45 -13.47 45.58 12.15
N HIS A 46 -13.12 45.55 10.86
CA HIS A 46 -12.40 44.42 10.25
C HIS A 46 -11.09 44.07 11.01
N LYS A 47 -10.47 45.06 11.66
CA LYS A 47 -9.28 44.88 12.51
C LYS A 47 -9.59 44.10 13.80
N ASP A 48 -10.74 44.33 14.41
CA ASP A 48 -11.15 43.65 15.64
C ASP A 48 -11.53 42.19 15.37
N ILE A 49 -12.10 41.90 14.18
CA ILE A 49 -12.33 40.52 13.71
C ILE A 49 -10.98 39.81 13.51
N LYS A 50 -10.03 40.44 12.79
CA LYS A 50 -8.69 39.86 12.60
C LYS A 50 -7.99 39.59 13.95
N GLN A 51 -8.12 40.50 14.91
CA GLN A 51 -7.55 40.36 16.25
C GLN A 51 -8.24 39.27 17.09
N LEU A 52 -9.56 39.10 16.95
CA LEU A 52 -10.30 38.01 17.58
C LEU A 52 -9.94 36.66 16.96
N CYS A 53 -9.80 36.59 15.63
CA CYS A 53 -9.34 35.39 14.92
C CYS A 53 -7.92 35.01 15.33
N SER A 54 -6.99 35.96 15.43
CA SER A 54 -5.62 35.69 15.90
C SER A 54 -5.61 35.19 17.35
N TYR A 55 -6.41 35.81 18.23
CA TYR A 55 -6.54 35.38 19.61
C TYR A 55 -7.14 33.96 19.72
N LEU A 56 -8.13 33.62 18.91
CA LEU A 56 -8.71 32.27 18.86
C LEU A 56 -7.71 31.23 18.34
N LEU A 57 -6.91 31.58 17.34
CA LEU A 57 -5.84 30.70 16.83
C LEU A 57 -4.75 30.47 17.89
N ASP A 58 -4.35 31.51 18.62
CA ASP A 58 -3.37 31.39 19.70
C ASP A 58 -3.93 30.60 20.88
N LEU A 59 -5.21 30.78 21.23
CA LEU A 59 -5.88 29.98 22.27
C LEU A 59 -6.00 28.50 21.85
N LYS A 60 -6.31 28.22 20.58
CA LYS A 60 -6.32 26.86 20.02
C LYS A 60 -4.94 26.21 20.10
N ARG A 61 -3.89 26.95 19.73
CA ARG A 61 -2.49 26.49 19.82
C ARG A 61 -2.08 26.22 21.27
N ALA A 62 -2.38 27.13 22.19
CA ALA A 62 -2.07 26.98 23.61
C ALA A 62 -2.82 25.79 24.24
N SER A 63 -4.10 25.59 23.89
CA SER A 63 -4.90 24.46 24.35
C SER A 63 -4.36 23.11 23.83
N ALA A 64 -3.99 23.05 22.55
CA ALA A 64 -3.40 21.85 21.96
C ALA A 64 -2.05 21.51 22.60
N GLU A 65 -1.21 22.50 22.88
CA GLU A 65 0.05 22.29 23.59
C GLU A 65 -0.16 21.83 25.05
N GLU A 66 -1.14 22.37 25.75
CA GLU A 66 -1.45 21.97 27.12
C GLU A 66 -2.02 20.55 27.19
N MET A 67 -2.89 20.19 26.25
CA MET A 67 -3.36 18.82 26.08
C MET A 67 -2.19 17.88 25.78
N ARG A 68 -1.27 18.29 24.90
CA ARG A 68 -0.06 17.52 24.57
C ARG A 68 0.84 17.34 25.80
N ARG A 69 1.10 18.40 26.57
CA ARG A 69 1.89 18.34 27.82
C ARG A 69 1.22 17.42 28.84
N SER A 70 -0.09 17.53 29.03
CA SER A 70 -0.85 16.68 29.95
C SER A 70 -0.80 15.20 29.55
N VAL A 71 -0.96 14.90 28.26
CA VAL A 71 -0.85 13.52 27.74
C VAL A 71 0.57 12.99 27.95
N TYR A 72 1.62 13.74 27.59
CA TYR A 72 3.00 13.29 27.79
C TYR A 72 3.39 13.16 29.27
N ALA A 73 2.88 14.02 30.15
CA ALA A 73 3.13 13.94 31.59
C ALA A 73 2.45 12.71 32.22
N ASN A 74 1.26 12.35 31.75
CA ASN A 74 0.49 11.21 32.27
C ASN A 74 0.81 9.88 31.56
N TYR A 75 1.49 9.92 30.41
CA TYR A 75 1.87 8.73 29.63
C TYR A 75 2.68 7.69 30.43
N PRO A 76 3.71 8.07 31.24
CA PRO A 76 4.44 7.10 32.06
C PRO A 76 3.58 6.43 33.13
N SER A 77 2.62 7.16 33.70
CA SER A 77 1.67 6.62 34.68
C SER A 77 0.72 5.63 34.02
N PHE A 78 0.23 5.93 32.81
CA PHE A 78 -0.62 5.02 32.03
C PHE A 78 0.10 3.73 31.63
N ILE A 79 1.36 3.83 31.17
CA ILE A 79 2.16 2.64 30.83
C ILE A 79 2.43 1.79 32.08
N ARG A 80 2.71 2.43 33.22
CA ARG A 80 2.92 1.72 34.49
C ARG A 80 1.65 0.99 34.94
N THR A 81 0.50 1.66 34.96
CA THR A 81 -0.76 1.04 35.36
C THR A 81 -1.20 -0.05 34.39
N SER A 82 -1.02 0.15 33.08
CA SER A 82 -1.32 -0.88 32.08
C SER A 82 -0.43 -2.12 32.24
N LYS A 83 0.83 -1.94 32.64
CA LYS A 83 1.74 -3.05 32.92
C LYS A 83 1.35 -3.80 34.20
N GLU A 84 1.02 -3.07 35.26
CA GLU A 84 0.53 -3.65 36.52
C GLU A 84 -0.78 -4.43 36.33
N ILE A 85 -1.70 -3.94 35.46
CA ILE A 85 -2.92 -4.68 35.09
C ILE A 85 -2.58 -5.98 34.36
N SER A 86 -1.62 -5.95 33.43
CA SER A 86 -1.21 -7.15 32.69
C SER A 86 -0.52 -8.18 33.59
N ASP A 87 0.30 -7.72 34.55
CA ASP A 87 0.91 -8.58 35.55
C ASP A 87 -0.17 -9.21 36.46
N LEU A 88 -1.18 -8.43 36.89
CA LEU A 88 -2.35 -8.92 37.63
C LEU A 88 -3.18 -9.94 36.85
N GLU A 89 -3.40 -9.74 35.54
CA GLU A 89 -4.08 -10.72 34.68
C GLU A 89 -3.30 -12.04 34.59
N GLY A 90 -1.97 -11.97 34.59
CA GLY A 90 -1.08 -13.13 34.68
C GLY A 90 -1.23 -13.88 36.01
N GLU A 91 -1.24 -13.14 37.13
CA GLU A 91 -1.47 -13.71 38.46
C GLU A 91 -2.87 -14.35 38.58
N LEU A 92 -3.91 -13.71 38.05
CA LEU A 92 -5.29 -14.21 38.08
C LEU A 92 -5.45 -15.47 37.20
N SER A 93 -4.73 -15.53 36.09
CA SER A 93 -4.63 -16.72 35.25
C SER A 93 -3.92 -17.88 35.98
N SER A 94 -2.88 -17.58 36.76
CA SER A 94 -2.18 -18.55 37.61
C SER A 94 -3.10 -19.10 38.71
N ILE A 95 -3.82 -18.22 39.41
CA ILE A 95 -4.80 -18.59 40.45
C ILE A 95 -5.91 -19.48 39.88
N ARG A 96 -6.43 -19.13 38.69
CA ARG A 96 -7.44 -19.95 38.00
C ARG A 96 -6.91 -21.34 37.66
N ASN A 97 -5.67 -21.44 37.18
CA ASN A 97 -5.05 -22.74 36.91
C ASN A 97 -4.88 -23.55 38.21
N LEU A 98 -4.45 -22.90 39.30
CA LEU A 98 -4.32 -23.53 40.62
C LEU A 98 -5.67 -24.06 41.13
N LEU A 99 -6.73 -23.25 41.06
CA LEU A 99 -8.10 -23.64 41.41
C LEU A 99 -8.61 -24.79 40.53
N SER A 100 -8.30 -24.78 39.23
CA SER A 100 -8.65 -25.88 38.33
C SER A 100 -7.90 -27.17 38.67
N THR A 101 -6.60 -27.10 38.99
CA THR A 101 -5.84 -28.26 39.46
C THR A 101 -6.34 -28.77 40.81
N GLN A 102 -6.78 -27.89 41.71
CA GLN A 102 -7.32 -28.29 43.00
C GLN A 102 -8.72 -28.88 42.86
N ALA A 103 -9.56 -28.35 41.97
CA ALA A 103 -10.86 -28.93 41.64
C ALA A 103 -10.71 -30.32 41.00
N THR A 104 -9.76 -30.51 40.09
CA THR A 104 -9.49 -31.84 39.49
C THR A 104 -8.97 -32.84 40.52
N LEU A 105 -8.12 -32.42 41.47
CA LEU A 105 -7.70 -33.25 42.59
C LEU A 105 -8.86 -33.60 43.54
N ILE A 106 -9.73 -32.64 43.85
CA ILE A 106 -10.94 -32.88 44.67
C ILE A 106 -11.89 -33.84 43.94
N HIS A 107 -12.07 -33.70 42.63
CA HIS A 107 -12.85 -34.63 41.82
C HIS A 107 -12.21 -36.02 41.73
N ALA A 108 -10.88 -36.10 41.66
CA ALA A 108 -10.17 -37.38 41.70
C ALA A 108 -10.28 -38.07 43.08
N LEU A 109 -10.25 -37.31 44.17
CA LEU A 109 -10.48 -37.82 45.53
C LEU A 109 -11.96 -38.20 45.75
N ALA A 110 -12.91 -37.41 45.26
CA ALA A 110 -14.34 -37.69 45.36
C ALA A 110 -14.74 -38.94 44.55
N ASN A 111 -14.06 -39.21 43.44
CA ASN A 111 -14.23 -40.42 42.63
C ASN A 111 -13.40 -41.62 43.14
N GLY A 112 -12.48 -41.41 44.09
CA GLY A 112 -11.59 -42.43 44.63
C GLY A 112 -12.11 -43.18 45.87
N VAL A 113 -13.35 -42.88 46.32
CA VAL A 113 -14.00 -43.57 47.45
C VAL A 113 -15.11 -44.48 46.91
N TYR A 114 -14.70 -45.54 46.21
CA TYR A 114 -15.49 -46.77 46.07
C TYR A 114 -14.51 -47.93 46.27
N ILE A 115 -14.27 -48.26 47.54
CA ILE A 115 -13.58 -49.48 47.94
C ILE A 115 -14.66 -50.54 48.00
N ASP A 116 -14.69 -51.43 47.00
CA ASP A 116 -15.47 -52.66 47.08
C ASP A 116 -14.78 -53.57 48.09
N ASP A 117 -15.50 -53.86 49.17
CA ASP A 117 -15.14 -54.78 50.24
C ASP A 117 -15.55 -56.19 49.78
N ASP A 118 -14.59 -57.01 49.34
CA ASP A 118 -14.87 -58.40 48.91
C ASP A 118 -14.52 -59.37 50.05
N LYS A 119 -15.55 -60.05 50.57
CA LYS A 119 -15.41 -61.18 51.51
C LYS A 119 -15.58 -62.50 50.75
N PRO A 120 -14.87 -63.57 51.15
CA PRO A 120 -15.04 -64.88 50.53
C PRO A 120 -16.14 -65.69 51.23
N SER A 121 -16.85 -66.51 50.46
CA SER A 121 -17.50 -67.71 51.00
C SER A 121 -17.55 -68.80 49.93
N ASP A 122 -16.83 -69.88 50.21
CA ASP A 122 -17.09 -71.22 49.70
C ASP A 122 -18.59 -71.56 49.76
N ASP A 123 -19.10 -72.20 48.73
CA ASP A 123 -19.83 -73.45 48.94
C ASP A 123 -19.88 -74.27 47.65
N VAL A 124 -19.28 -75.45 47.74
CA VAL A 124 -19.29 -76.52 46.75
C VAL A 124 -20.65 -77.22 46.80
N LEU A 125 -21.31 -77.38 45.65
CA LEU A 125 -22.13 -78.57 45.39
C LEU A 125 -21.94 -79.05 43.96
N ASN A 126 -21.42 -80.27 43.88
CA ASN A 126 -21.10 -81.03 42.69
C ASN A 126 -22.24 -82.01 42.36
N PHE A 127 -22.74 -81.98 41.13
CA PHE A 127 -23.42 -83.05 40.39
C PHE A 127 -23.23 -82.65 38.90
N GLY A 128 -22.42 -83.29 38.07
CA GLY A 128 -22.36 -84.71 37.74
C GLY A 128 -22.72 -84.87 36.26
N ASP A 129 -21.70 -85.14 35.44
CA ASP A 129 -21.67 -86.07 34.29
C ASP A 129 -21.26 -85.49 32.91
N ASN A 130 -19.96 -85.58 32.65
CA ASN A 130 -19.27 -86.11 31.46
C ASN A 130 -19.87 -85.89 30.06
N ASP A 131 -19.58 -84.72 29.50
CA ASP A 131 -19.04 -84.56 28.12
C ASP A 131 -18.39 -83.16 27.89
N LEU A 132 -18.33 -82.31 28.94
CA LEU A 132 -17.84 -80.93 28.88
C LEU A 132 -16.35 -80.74 29.27
N SER A 133 -15.62 -81.80 29.65
CA SER A 133 -14.28 -81.64 30.27
C SER A 133 -13.12 -81.46 29.28
N ASP A 134 -13.19 -82.02 28.07
CA ASP A 134 -12.06 -81.98 27.13
C ASP A 134 -12.10 -80.74 26.22
N LEU A 135 -13.29 -80.29 25.84
CA LEU A 135 -13.47 -79.07 25.05
C LEU A 135 -13.18 -77.80 25.87
N GLU A 136 -13.57 -77.77 27.15
CA GLU A 136 -13.26 -76.67 28.06
C GLU A 136 -11.76 -76.60 28.40
N LYS A 137 -11.09 -77.75 28.57
CA LYS A 137 -9.62 -77.81 28.71
C LYS A 137 -8.91 -77.36 27.46
N TRP A 138 -9.33 -77.84 26.29
CA TRP A 138 -8.76 -77.40 25.01
C TRP A 138 -8.94 -75.89 24.81
N ALA A 139 -10.13 -75.36 25.14
CA ALA A 139 -10.40 -73.93 25.08
C ALA A 139 -9.49 -73.14 26.04
N ALA A 140 -9.24 -73.63 27.26
CA ALA A 140 -8.31 -73.01 28.20
C ALA A 140 -6.86 -73.05 27.69
N GLU A 141 -6.38 -74.20 27.20
CA GLU A 141 -5.03 -74.37 26.64
C GLU A 141 -4.79 -73.49 25.41
N TYR A 142 -5.78 -73.42 24.51
CA TYR A 142 -5.74 -72.57 23.33
C TYR A 142 -5.66 -71.08 23.70
N ILE A 143 -6.42 -70.69 24.73
CA ILE A 143 -6.42 -69.33 25.26
C ILE A 143 -5.08 -68.99 25.95
N ASP A 144 -4.49 -69.91 26.71
CA ASP A 144 -3.17 -69.75 27.30
C ASP A 144 -2.08 -69.63 26.24
N GLN A 145 -2.17 -70.41 25.16
CA GLN A 145 -1.29 -70.31 24.00
C GLN A 145 -1.39 -68.92 23.34
N LEU A 146 -2.60 -68.39 23.18
CA LEU A 146 -2.79 -67.03 22.67
C LEU A 146 -2.17 -65.98 23.59
N ASP A 147 -2.36 -66.10 24.91
CA ASP A 147 -1.77 -65.16 25.87
C ASP A 147 -0.24 -65.23 25.87
N ALA A 148 0.35 -66.41 25.69
CA ALA A 148 1.79 -66.58 25.50
C ALA A 148 2.30 -65.88 24.23
N LEU A 149 1.63 -66.07 23.08
CA LEU A 149 1.98 -65.41 21.82
C LEU A 149 1.89 -63.87 21.92
N LEU A 150 0.88 -63.36 22.64
CA LEU A 150 0.72 -61.93 22.90
C LEU A 150 1.84 -61.39 23.82
N ALA A 151 2.22 -62.15 24.85
CA ALA A 151 3.32 -61.76 25.75
C ALA A 151 4.67 -61.76 25.03
N GLU A 152 4.92 -62.74 24.16
CA GLU A 152 6.13 -62.86 23.33
C GLU A 152 6.18 -61.86 22.17
N ARG A 153 5.08 -61.13 21.91
CA ARG A 153 4.91 -60.21 20.77
C ARG A 153 5.11 -60.87 19.39
N ARG A 154 4.75 -62.15 19.27
CA ARG A 154 4.81 -62.89 18.00
C ARG A 154 3.57 -62.59 17.16
N VAL A 155 3.58 -61.41 16.54
CA VAL A 155 2.41 -60.81 15.88
C VAL A 155 1.83 -61.70 14.78
N ASP A 156 2.65 -62.20 13.87
CA ASP A 156 2.14 -62.99 12.73
C ASP A 156 1.52 -64.32 13.17
N GLU A 157 2.12 -64.97 14.17
CA GLU A 157 1.63 -66.25 14.71
C GLU A 157 0.38 -66.09 15.57
N ALA A 158 0.28 -64.98 16.30
CA ALA A 158 -0.94 -64.63 17.00
C ALA A 158 -2.09 -64.36 16.02
N LEU A 159 -1.82 -63.70 14.89
CA LEU A 159 -2.83 -63.47 13.84
C LEU A 159 -3.30 -64.77 13.20
N THR A 160 -2.39 -65.69 12.88
CA THR A 160 -2.79 -67.01 12.33
C THR A 160 -3.60 -67.82 13.34
N ALA A 161 -3.19 -67.80 14.62
CA ALA A 161 -3.96 -68.45 15.67
C ALA A 161 -5.36 -67.83 15.79
N PHE A 162 -5.50 -66.50 15.74
CA PHE A 162 -6.81 -65.85 15.74
C PHE A 162 -7.68 -66.22 14.53
N ASP A 163 -7.10 -66.34 13.34
CA ASP A 163 -7.81 -66.76 12.12
C ASP A 163 -8.32 -68.21 12.27
N GLU A 164 -7.47 -69.12 12.78
CA GLU A 164 -7.83 -70.51 13.08
C GLU A 164 -8.94 -70.60 14.14
N GLY A 165 -8.84 -69.81 15.21
CA GLY A 165 -9.86 -69.75 16.27
C GLY A 165 -11.23 -69.29 15.76
N GLU A 166 -11.28 -68.33 14.83
CA GLU A 166 -12.57 -67.91 14.25
C GLU A 166 -13.17 -68.93 13.29
N ILE A 167 -12.34 -69.66 12.54
CA ILE A 167 -12.80 -70.78 11.70
C ILE A 167 -13.44 -71.86 12.58
N LEU A 168 -12.78 -72.21 13.69
CA LEU A 168 -13.27 -73.21 14.65
C LEU A 168 -14.58 -72.77 15.33
N ILE A 169 -14.70 -71.49 15.72
CA ILE A 169 -15.95 -70.94 16.25
C ILE A 169 -17.07 -70.96 15.20
N SER A 170 -16.75 -70.63 13.95
CA SER A 170 -17.73 -70.65 12.85
C SER A 170 -18.25 -72.07 12.60
N GLN A 171 -17.39 -73.08 12.66
CA GLN A 171 -17.77 -74.49 12.56
C GLN A 171 -18.56 -74.99 13.78
N ALA A 172 -18.22 -74.53 14.99
CA ALA A 172 -18.91 -74.90 16.22
C ALA A 172 -20.31 -74.26 16.39
N ASN A 173 -20.54 -73.11 15.74
CA ASN A 173 -21.86 -72.47 15.70
C ASN A 173 -22.90 -73.29 14.91
N GLU A 174 -22.46 -74.08 13.93
CA GLU A 174 -23.33 -75.01 13.20
C GLU A 174 -23.73 -76.24 14.06
N SER A 175 -22.98 -76.53 15.14
CA SER A 175 -23.19 -77.68 16.04
C SER A 175 -23.78 -77.34 17.43
N HIS A 176 -24.25 -76.11 17.65
CA HIS A 176 -24.95 -75.66 18.88
C HIS A 176 -24.24 -75.97 20.22
N THR A 177 -22.93 -75.75 20.32
CA THR A 177 -22.15 -76.00 21.56
C THR A 177 -21.22 -74.83 21.92
N LEU A 178 -21.21 -74.42 23.19
CA LEU A 178 -20.25 -73.52 23.91
C LEU A 178 -19.57 -72.35 23.14
N SER A 179 -20.23 -71.74 22.17
CA SER A 179 -19.59 -70.77 21.28
C SER A 179 -19.38 -69.36 21.87
N SER A 180 -20.30 -68.85 22.70
CA SER A 180 -20.30 -67.43 23.08
C SER A 180 -19.20 -67.01 24.06
N SER A 181 -18.85 -67.87 25.03
CA SER A 181 -17.80 -67.59 26.02
C SER A 181 -16.41 -67.54 25.39
N LEU A 182 -16.09 -68.53 24.54
CA LEU A 182 -14.83 -68.58 23.79
C LEU A 182 -14.74 -67.42 22.79
N GLN A 183 -15.83 -67.09 22.10
CA GLN A 183 -15.89 -65.94 21.19
C GLN A 183 -15.62 -64.62 21.93
N PHE A 184 -16.16 -64.45 23.14
CA PHE A 184 -15.86 -63.29 23.99
C PHE A 184 -14.38 -63.27 24.40
N ALA A 185 -13.83 -64.42 24.82
CA ALA A 185 -12.43 -64.54 25.24
C ALA A 185 -11.42 -64.24 24.12
N ILE A 186 -11.70 -64.71 22.89
CA ILE A 186 -10.90 -64.39 21.69
C ILE A 186 -11.04 -62.90 21.34
N SER A 187 -12.26 -62.37 21.35
CA SER A 187 -12.51 -60.94 21.08
C SER A 187 -11.78 -60.03 22.06
N GLN A 188 -11.73 -60.41 23.34
CA GLN A 188 -10.99 -59.67 24.37
C GLN A 188 -9.48 -59.66 24.08
N ARG A 189 -8.91 -60.78 23.62
CA ARG A 189 -7.49 -60.91 23.26
C ARG A 189 -7.13 -60.20 21.97
N LYS A 190 -7.98 -60.26 20.94
CA LYS A 190 -7.87 -59.42 19.73
C LYS A 190 -7.80 -57.93 20.11
N ARG A 191 -8.67 -57.48 21.02
CA ARG A 191 -8.65 -56.08 21.52
C ARG A 191 -7.36 -55.75 22.28
N LYS A 192 -6.90 -56.63 23.18
CA LYS A 192 -5.61 -56.46 23.88
C LYS A 192 -4.44 -56.34 22.90
N MET A 193 -4.42 -57.18 21.86
CA MET A 193 -3.39 -57.12 20.81
C MET A 193 -3.47 -55.81 20.02
N ALA A 194 -4.67 -55.41 19.61
CA ALA A 194 -4.88 -54.15 18.91
C ALA A 194 -4.39 -52.95 19.74
N ASP A 195 -4.64 -52.95 21.05
CA ASP A 195 -4.13 -51.91 21.96
C ASP A 195 -2.60 -51.92 22.08
N GLN A 196 -1.97 -53.09 22.12
CA GLN A 196 -0.51 -53.22 22.15
C GLN A 196 0.13 -52.73 20.84
N LEU A 197 -0.44 -53.11 19.70
CA LEU A 197 0.00 -52.69 18.37
C LEU A 197 -0.17 -51.18 18.17
N ALA A 198 -1.32 -50.62 18.55
CA ALA A 198 -1.56 -49.17 18.47
C ALA A 198 -0.55 -48.39 19.34
N LYS A 199 -0.24 -48.88 20.55
CA LYS A 199 0.79 -48.27 21.41
C LYS A 199 2.19 -48.37 20.82
N ALA A 200 2.52 -49.46 20.14
CA ALA A 200 3.81 -49.66 19.47
C ALA A 200 3.97 -48.76 18.24
N ALA A 201 2.90 -48.55 17.47
CA ALA A 201 2.90 -47.67 16.30
C ALA A 201 3.24 -46.21 16.65
N CYS A 202 2.77 -45.72 17.81
CA CYS A 202 3.02 -44.36 18.28
C CYS A 202 4.39 -44.15 18.98
N GLN A 203 5.26 -45.17 19.05
CA GLN A 203 6.58 -44.99 19.66
C GLN A 203 7.54 -44.25 18.73
N PRO A 204 8.33 -43.26 19.21
CA PRO A 204 9.30 -42.53 18.39
C PRO A 204 10.38 -43.40 17.73
N SER A 205 10.68 -44.56 18.33
CA SER A 205 11.67 -45.52 17.82
C SER A 205 11.18 -46.34 16.62
N THR A 206 9.87 -46.39 16.38
CA THR A 206 9.25 -47.24 15.36
C THR A 206 9.64 -46.75 13.97
N ARG A 207 10.27 -47.64 13.19
CA ARG A 207 10.72 -47.34 11.82
C ARG A 207 9.58 -47.49 10.83
N GLY A 208 9.72 -46.91 9.63
CA GLY A 208 8.65 -46.94 8.60
C GLY A 208 8.23 -48.35 8.20
N GLY A 209 9.17 -49.29 8.06
CA GLY A 209 8.85 -50.69 7.75
C GLY A 209 8.09 -51.40 8.88
N GLU A 210 8.50 -51.17 10.12
CA GLU A 210 7.82 -51.69 11.32
C GLU A 210 6.42 -51.10 11.47
N LEU A 211 6.26 -49.79 11.25
CA LEU A 211 4.97 -49.12 11.26
C LEU A 211 4.02 -49.76 10.25
N ARG A 212 4.45 -49.97 8.99
CA ARG A 212 3.61 -50.61 7.96
C ARG A 212 3.21 -52.04 8.35
N SER A 213 4.10 -52.81 8.94
CA SER A 213 3.79 -54.15 9.46
C SER A 213 2.74 -54.10 10.59
N ILE A 214 2.92 -53.22 11.57
CA ILE A 214 1.99 -53.02 12.70
C ILE A 214 0.60 -52.61 12.21
N ILE A 215 0.51 -51.65 11.27
CA ILE A 215 -0.78 -51.19 10.73
C ILE A 215 -1.44 -52.28 9.87
N THR A 216 -0.67 -53.06 9.12
CA THR A 216 -1.21 -54.21 8.36
C THR A 216 -1.78 -55.28 9.30
N ALA A 217 -1.09 -55.56 10.41
CA ALA A 217 -1.57 -56.46 11.46
C ALA A 217 -2.86 -55.95 12.10
N LEU A 218 -2.95 -54.65 12.43
CA LEU A 218 -4.18 -54.03 12.94
C LEU A 218 -5.34 -54.12 11.96
N LYS A 219 -5.09 -53.91 10.66
CA LYS A 219 -6.10 -54.10 9.61
C LYS A 219 -6.60 -55.54 9.56
N ARG A 220 -5.70 -56.53 9.68
CA ARG A 220 -6.05 -57.96 9.70
C ARG A 220 -6.87 -58.36 10.93
N LEU A 221 -6.68 -57.69 12.08
CA LEU A 221 -7.51 -57.91 13.28
C LEU A 221 -8.98 -57.46 13.11
N GLY A 222 -9.33 -56.81 11.99
CA GLY A 222 -10.67 -56.30 11.72
C GLY A 222 -10.92 -54.86 12.20
N ASP A 223 -9.89 -54.18 12.73
CA ASP A 223 -9.97 -52.81 13.25
C ASP A 223 -9.40 -51.79 12.25
N GLY A 224 -9.93 -51.82 11.02
CA GLY A 224 -9.47 -51.00 9.90
C GLY A 224 -9.50 -49.48 10.15
N PRO A 225 -10.62 -48.90 10.66
CA PRO A 225 -10.69 -47.47 10.99
C PRO A 225 -9.64 -47.04 12.00
N ARG A 226 -9.47 -47.78 13.10
CA ARG A 226 -8.44 -47.46 14.10
C ARG A 226 -7.04 -47.61 13.53
N ALA A 227 -6.80 -48.64 12.71
CA ALA A 227 -5.52 -48.82 12.03
C ALA A 227 -5.17 -47.61 11.15
N HIS A 228 -6.17 -47.07 10.42
CA HIS A 228 -5.98 -45.89 9.58
C HIS A 228 -5.69 -44.64 10.42
N THR A 229 -6.49 -44.36 11.45
CA THR A 229 -6.26 -43.22 12.36
C THR A 229 -4.86 -43.29 13.01
N VAL A 230 -4.45 -44.46 13.50
CA VAL A 230 -3.12 -44.66 14.14
C VAL A 230 -1.98 -44.44 13.14
N LEU A 231 -2.13 -44.88 11.88
CA LEU A 231 -1.14 -44.61 10.83
C LEU A 231 -0.94 -43.11 10.64
N LEU A 232 -2.03 -42.35 10.52
CA LEU A 232 -1.99 -40.90 10.32
C LEU A 232 -1.37 -40.18 11.53
N ASP A 233 -1.76 -40.57 12.74
CA ASP A 233 -1.24 -40.01 13.98
C ASP A 233 0.26 -40.29 14.16
N ALA A 234 0.72 -41.50 13.84
CA ALA A 234 2.14 -41.86 13.93
C ALA A 234 3.01 -41.00 13.00
N HIS A 235 2.58 -40.79 11.75
CA HIS A 235 3.27 -39.88 10.81
C HIS A 235 3.28 -38.44 11.32
N PHE A 236 2.18 -37.97 11.89
CA PHE A 236 2.10 -36.61 12.45
C PHE A 236 2.98 -36.41 13.69
N GLN A 237 2.99 -37.35 14.62
CA GLN A 237 3.85 -37.31 15.81
C GLN A 237 5.33 -37.28 15.43
N ARG A 238 5.72 -38.05 14.42
CA ARG A 238 7.09 -38.05 13.88
C ARG A 238 7.46 -36.69 13.26
N TYR A 239 6.53 -36.07 12.53
CA TYR A 239 6.68 -34.70 12.06
C TYR A 239 6.90 -33.72 13.23
N GLN A 240 6.06 -33.78 14.27
CA GLN A 240 6.16 -32.89 15.43
C GLN A 240 7.50 -33.05 16.16
N TYR A 241 7.98 -34.28 16.32
CA TYR A 241 9.28 -34.57 16.92
C TYR A 241 10.43 -34.01 16.08
N ASN A 242 10.42 -34.25 14.76
CA ASN A 242 11.43 -33.72 13.86
C ASN A 242 11.42 -32.18 13.82
N MET A 243 10.25 -31.55 13.95
CA MET A 243 10.13 -30.10 14.01
C MET A 243 10.83 -29.51 15.23
N GLN A 244 10.84 -30.20 16.38
CA GLN A 244 11.55 -29.73 17.58
C GLN A 244 13.08 -29.71 17.41
N SER A 245 13.61 -30.51 16.48
CA SER A 245 15.05 -30.56 16.17
C SER A 245 15.52 -29.39 15.29
N LEU A 246 14.60 -28.69 14.61
CA LEU A 246 14.90 -27.49 13.82
C LEU A 246 15.19 -26.31 14.77
N ARG A 247 16.47 -26.09 15.08
CA ARG A 247 16.89 -24.86 15.76
C ARG A 247 16.65 -23.64 14.85
N PRO A 248 16.14 -22.51 15.37
CA PRO A 248 16.19 -21.24 14.65
C PRO A 248 17.65 -20.82 14.52
N SER A 249 18.32 -21.26 13.45
CA SER A 249 19.66 -20.77 13.11
C SER A 249 19.56 -19.35 12.54
N SER A 250 20.67 -18.60 12.54
CA SER A 250 20.77 -17.24 11.99
C SER A 250 20.50 -17.12 10.48
N ASN A 251 20.09 -18.20 9.82
CA ASN A 251 19.77 -18.24 8.41
C ASN A 251 18.30 -17.82 8.23
N GLY A 252 18.09 -16.76 7.44
CA GLY A 252 16.87 -15.93 7.42
C GLY A 252 15.52 -16.65 7.27
N VAL A 253 14.45 -15.86 7.45
CA VAL A 253 13.03 -16.26 7.51
C VAL A 253 12.59 -17.22 6.39
N ALA A 254 13.10 -17.03 5.17
CA ALA A 254 12.82 -17.88 4.02
C ALA A 254 13.33 -19.33 4.17
N TYR A 255 14.53 -19.50 4.73
CA TYR A 255 15.14 -20.82 4.91
C TYR A 255 14.37 -21.65 5.95
N THR A 256 13.95 -21.00 7.04
CA THR A 256 13.11 -21.65 8.06
C THR A 256 11.74 -22.03 7.51
N ALA A 257 11.12 -21.18 6.68
CA ALA A 257 9.85 -21.50 6.03
C ALA A 257 9.98 -22.68 5.06
N ALA A 258 11.03 -22.70 4.23
CA ALA A 258 11.35 -23.81 3.33
C ALA A 258 11.54 -25.14 4.07
N ALA A 259 12.35 -25.15 5.12
CA ALA A 259 12.60 -26.35 5.91
C ALA A 259 11.32 -26.87 6.59
N LEU A 260 10.49 -25.98 7.14
CA LEU A 260 9.22 -26.35 7.76
C LEU A 260 8.21 -26.88 6.73
N SER A 261 8.06 -26.23 5.58
CA SER A 261 7.20 -26.71 4.50
C SER A 261 7.66 -28.08 4.00
N GLN A 262 8.95 -28.27 3.73
CA GLN A 262 9.46 -29.55 3.26
C GLN A 262 9.20 -30.67 4.28
N LEU A 263 9.43 -30.43 5.57
CA LEU A 263 9.19 -31.41 6.62
C LEU A 263 7.70 -31.77 6.75
N PHE A 264 6.81 -30.77 6.66
CA PHE A 264 5.37 -30.99 6.74
C PHE A 264 4.83 -31.77 5.54
N PHE A 265 5.10 -31.31 4.32
CA PHE A 265 4.54 -31.94 3.12
C PHE A 265 5.14 -33.31 2.80
N SER A 266 6.39 -33.57 3.23
CA SER A 266 6.95 -34.93 3.16
C SER A 266 6.23 -35.89 4.10
N ALA A 267 5.90 -35.47 5.32
CA ALA A 267 5.11 -36.29 6.24
C ALA A 267 3.70 -36.61 5.70
N ILE A 268 3.02 -35.60 5.13
CA ILE A 268 1.73 -35.81 4.45
C ILE A 268 1.87 -36.79 3.28
N SER A 269 2.94 -36.65 2.48
CA SER A 269 3.19 -37.56 1.36
C SER A 269 3.44 -39.00 1.82
N HIS A 270 4.17 -39.20 2.91
CA HIS A 270 4.43 -40.53 3.45
C HIS A 270 3.15 -41.16 4.01
N ALA A 271 2.37 -40.41 4.77
CA ALA A 271 1.07 -40.86 5.28
C ALA A 271 0.12 -41.25 4.14
N SER A 272 0.05 -40.42 3.08
CA SER A 272 -0.76 -40.72 1.89
C SER A 272 -0.29 -41.98 1.16
N SER A 273 1.02 -42.13 0.95
CA SER A 273 1.59 -43.31 0.27
C SER A 273 1.41 -44.60 1.07
N ASP A 274 1.56 -44.57 2.38
CA ASP A 274 1.37 -45.74 3.24
C ASP A 274 -0.12 -46.09 3.37
N SER A 275 -0.99 -45.07 3.46
CA SER A 275 -2.44 -45.25 3.46
C SER A 275 -2.90 -45.96 2.19
N LEU A 276 -2.50 -45.47 1.01
CA LEU A 276 -2.84 -46.09 -0.27
C LEU A 276 -2.26 -47.51 -0.38
N GLY A 277 -1.03 -47.72 0.10
CA GLY A 277 -0.37 -49.02 0.03
C GLY A 277 -0.99 -50.10 0.92
N ILE A 278 -1.61 -49.74 2.05
CA ILE A 278 -2.18 -50.71 3.03
C ILE A 278 -3.70 -50.84 2.85
N PHE A 279 -4.40 -49.74 2.58
CA PHE A 279 -5.86 -49.68 2.54
C PHE A 279 -6.44 -49.63 1.12
N GLY A 280 -5.60 -49.41 0.09
CA GLY A 280 -6.06 -49.31 -1.29
C GLY A 280 -6.93 -48.07 -1.54
N GLU A 281 -7.75 -48.12 -2.59
CA GLU A 281 -8.66 -47.02 -2.98
C GLU A 281 -10.05 -47.13 -2.30
N GLU A 282 -10.09 -47.59 -1.06
CA GLU A 282 -11.34 -47.64 -0.31
C GLU A 282 -11.84 -46.21 0.03
N PRO A 283 -13.09 -45.85 -0.32
CA PRO A 283 -13.57 -44.47 -0.23
C PRO A 283 -13.67 -43.93 1.21
N ALA A 284 -13.87 -44.81 2.20
CA ALA A 284 -13.94 -44.42 3.61
C ALA A 284 -12.58 -43.88 4.10
N TYR A 285 -11.50 -44.63 3.86
CA TYR A 285 -10.15 -44.27 4.29
C TYR A 285 -9.56 -43.12 3.48
N SER A 286 -9.89 -43.01 2.19
CA SER A 286 -9.45 -41.87 1.38
C SER A 286 -10.12 -40.56 1.85
N SER A 287 -11.40 -40.59 2.21
CA SER A 287 -12.10 -39.44 2.79
C SER A 287 -11.53 -39.03 4.15
N GLU A 288 -11.20 -40.00 5.02
CA GLU A 288 -10.53 -39.76 6.31
C GLU A 288 -9.15 -39.12 6.09
N LEU A 289 -8.35 -39.64 5.17
CA LEU A 289 -7.03 -39.09 4.82
C LEU A 289 -7.13 -37.63 4.33
N VAL A 290 -8.07 -37.33 3.43
CA VAL A 290 -8.27 -35.95 2.92
C VAL A 290 -8.68 -35.01 4.04
N THR A 291 -9.60 -35.45 4.90
CA THR A 291 -10.07 -34.66 6.05
C THR A 291 -8.92 -34.37 7.04
N TRP A 292 -8.14 -35.40 7.36
CA TRP A 292 -6.95 -35.26 8.21
C TRP A 292 -5.92 -34.32 7.57
N ALA A 293 -5.56 -34.53 6.31
CA ALA A 293 -4.56 -33.72 5.61
C ALA A 293 -4.97 -32.24 5.54
N THR A 294 -6.26 -31.97 5.31
CA THR A 294 -6.83 -30.60 5.33
C THR A 294 -6.64 -29.97 6.70
N LYS A 295 -7.06 -30.65 7.78
CA LYS A 295 -6.94 -30.16 9.16
C LYS A 295 -5.48 -29.90 9.55
N GLN A 296 -4.56 -30.78 9.18
CA GLN A 296 -3.14 -30.59 9.46
C GLN A 296 -2.55 -29.42 8.66
N THR A 297 -2.99 -29.22 7.42
CA THR A 297 -2.55 -28.12 6.56
C THR A 297 -2.97 -26.77 7.12
N GLU A 298 -4.19 -26.67 7.66
CA GLU A 298 -4.66 -25.47 8.36
C GLU A 298 -3.80 -25.18 9.60
N ALA A 299 -3.55 -26.19 10.44
CA ALA A 299 -2.70 -26.04 11.62
C ALA A 299 -1.26 -25.62 11.27
N PHE A 300 -0.70 -26.19 10.20
CA PHE A 300 0.61 -25.82 9.67
C PHE A 300 0.65 -24.36 9.20
N PHE A 301 -0.38 -23.89 8.50
CA PHE A 301 -0.49 -22.49 8.09
C PHE A 301 -0.42 -21.53 9.28
N PHE A 302 -1.18 -21.78 10.35
CA PHE A 302 -1.16 -20.92 11.54
C PHE A 302 0.23 -20.88 12.19
N LEU A 303 0.96 -22.00 12.19
CA LEU A 303 2.33 -22.08 12.69
C LEU A 303 3.30 -21.27 11.83
N LEU A 304 3.20 -21.37 10.50
CA LEU A 304 4.01 -20.56 9.57
C LEU A 304 3.78 -19.07 9.77
N VAL A 305 2.52 -18.63 9.80
CA VAL A 305 2.17 -17.21 9.92
C VAL A 305 2.63 -16.64 11.27
N LYS A 306 2.34 -17.33 12.38
CA LYS A 306 2.70 -16.88 13.73
C LYS A 306 4.22 -16.76 13.92
N LYS A 307 5.02 -17.61 13.28
CA LYS A 307 6.48 -17.61 13.41
C LYS A 307 7.21 -16.72 12.39
N HIS A 308 6.66 -16.49 11.20
CA HIS A 308 7.44 -15.95 10.08
C HIS A 308 6.82 -14.75 9.34
N ALA A 309 5.48 -14.60 9.30
CA ALA A 309 4.84 -13.63 8.41
C ALA A 309 4.55 -12.24 9.05
N LEU A 310 4.46 -12.15 10.37
CA LEU A 310 3.94 -10.94 11.06
C LEU A 310 4.93 -10.26 12.02
N ALA A 311 6.14 -10.79 12.20
CA ALA A 311 7.08 -10.29 13.22
C ALA A 311 7.99 -9.15 12.76
N SER A 312 7.99 -8.75 11.48
CA SER A 312 8.86 -7.67 11.00
C SER A 312 8.15 -6.73 10.03
N SER A 313 8.52 -5.44 10.08
CA SER A 313 8.03 -4.30 9.29
C SER A 313 8.28 -4.39 7.76
N GLY A 314 8.60 -5.58 7.24
CA GLY A 314 8.77 -5.94 5.84
C GLY A 314 8.01 -7.22 5.44
N GLY A 315 6.86 -7.48 6.10
CA GLY A 315 6.13 -8.75 6.03
C GLY A 315 5.60 -9.18 4.65
N LEU A 316 5.56 -8.30 3.64
CA LEU A 316 5.06 -8.66 2.31
C LEU A 316 5.97 -9.68 1.62
N ARG A 317 7.29 -9.44 1.56
CA ARG A 317 8.25 -10.38 0.96
C ARG A 317 8.28 -11.72 1.72
N ALA A 318 8.28 -11.68 3.05
CA ALA A 318 8.26 -12.89 3.85
C ALA A 318 6.96 -13.70 3.63
N ALA A 319 5.80 -13.03 3.62
CA ALA A 319 4.52 -13.67 3.31
C ALA A 319 4.48 -14.22 1.88
N ALA A 320 5.06 -13.49 0.92
CA ALA A 320 5.20 -13.88 -0.48
C ALA A 320 5.97 -15.18 -0.65
N GLU A 321 7.19 -15.22 -0.11
CA GLU A 321 8.08 -16.37 -0.20
C GLU A 321 7.48 -17.57 0.54
N CYS A 322 6.90 -17.37 1.73
CA CYS A 322 6.23 -18.45 2.47
C CYS A 322 5.07 -19.06 1.68
N ALA A 323 4.22 -18.23 1.07
CA ALA A 323 3.11 -18.69 0.25
C ALA A 323 3.61 -19.46 -0.98
N GLN A 324 4.62 -18.92 -1.69
CA GLN A 324 5.19 -19.54 -2.87
C GLN A 324 5.80 -20.91 -2.56
N ILE A 325 6.58 -21.02 -1.48
CA ILE A 325 7.20 -22.27 -1.04
C ILE A 325 6.12 -23.30 -0.68
N ALA A 326 5.14 -22.92 0.13
CA ALA A 326 4.10 -23.84 0.58
C ALA A 326 3.23 -24.34 -0.59
N LEU A 327 2.82 -23.44 -1.49
CA LEU A 327 2.07 -23.80 -2.70
C LEU A 327 2.91 -24.66 -3.66
N GLY A 328 4.22 -24.40 -3.76
CA GLY A 328 5.14 -25.23 -4.54
C GLY A 328 5.24 -26.67 -4.04
N HIS A 329 5.15 -26.89 -2.73
CA HIS A 329 5.08 -28.25 -2.19
C HIS A 329 3.68 -28.88 -2.33
N CYS A 330 2.60 -28.10 -2.23
CA CYS A 330 1.25 -28.60 -2.48
C CYS A 330 1.05 -29.07 -3.93
N SER A 331 1.64 -28.39 -4.92
CA SER A 331 1.54 -28.82 -6.32
C SER A 331 2.20 -30.18 -6.57
N LEU A 332 3.27 -30.51 -5.82
CA LEU A 332 3.89 -31.84 -5.84
C LEU A 332 2.98 -32.94 -5.26
N LEU A 333 2.18 -32.61 -4.23
CA LEU A 333 1.19 -33.52 -3.67
C LEU A 333 -0.02 -33.69 -4.58
N GLU A 334 -0.42 -32.63 -5.29
CA GLU A 334 -1.50 -32.67 -6.29
C GLU A 334 -1.19 -33.65 -7.41
N ALA A 335 0.07 -33.69 -7.87
CA ALA A 335 0.53 -34.67 -8.84
C ALA A 335 0.40 -36.13 -8.34
N ARG A 336 0.23 -36.34 -7.03
CA ARG A 336 0.03 -37.65 -6.39
C ARG A 336 -1.42 -37.89 -5.95
N GLY A 337 -2.36 -37.04 -6.38
CA GLY A 337 -3.79 -37.21 -6.12
C GLY A 337 -4.33 -36.55 -4.84
N LEU A 338 -3.52 -35.75 -4.13
CA LEU A 338 -3.95 -35.03 -2.92
C LEU A 338 -3.89 -33.51 -3.12
N SER A 339 -5.04 -32.87 -3.31
CA SER A 339 -5.14 -31.42 -3.51
C SER A 339 -5.30 -30.65 -2.20
N LEU A 340 -4.29 -29.84 -1.87
CA LEU A 340 -4.24 -28.98 -0.69
C LEU A 340 -4.04 -27.49 -1.04
N CYS A 341 -3.76 -27.15 -2.31
CA CYS A 341 -3.63 -25.76 -2.74
C CYS A 341 -4.86 -24.89 -2.40
N PRO A 342 -6.12 -25.34 -2.59
CA PRO A 342 -7.30 -24.54 -2.26
C PRO A 342 -7.39 -24.16 -0.78
N VAL A 343 -6.96 -25.08 0.12
CA VAL A 343 -6.95 -24.86 1.57
C VAL A 343 -5.96 -23.76 1.92
N LEU A 344 -4.73 -23.85 1.41
CA LEU A 344 -3.72 -22.83 1.65
C LEU A 344 -4.09 -21.48 1.05
N LEU A 345 -4.60 -21.44 -0.18
CA LEU A 345 -5.00 -20.19 -0.84
C LEU A 345 -6.09 -19.45 -0.06
N LYS A 346 -7.06 -20.17 0.51
CA LYS A 346 -8.11 -19.60 1.38
C LYS A 346 -7.51 -18.83 2.56
N HIS A 347 -6.41 -19.33 3.12
CA HIS A 347 -5.77 -18.77 4.30
C HIS A 347 -4.68 -17.72 3.98
N PHE A 348 -3.88 -17.93 2.93
CA PHE A 348 -2.83 -16.98 2.53
C PHE A 348 -3.40 -15.70 1.91
N LYS A 349 -4.52 -15.77 1.19
CA LYS A 349 -5.12 -14.60 0.53
C LYS A 349 -5.32 -13.40 1.46
N PRO A 350 -6.03 -13.51 2.61
CA PRO A 350 -6.23 -12.36 3.50
C PRO A 350 -4.92 -11.84 4.10
N VAL A 351 -3.97 -12.72 4.43
CA VAL A 351 -2.67 -12.31 5.00
C VAL A 351 -1.83 -11.53 3.99
N VAL A 352 -1.79 -12.00 2.74
CA VAL A 352 -1.06 -11.32 1.65
C VAL A 352 -1.72 -10.00 1.31
N GLU A 353 -3.06 -9.95 1.24
CA GLU A 353 -3.80 -8.69 1.00
C GLU A 353 -3.57 -7.68 2.13
N GLN A 354 -3.57 -8.11 3.39
CA GLN A 354 -3.26 -7.25 4.53
C GLN A 354 -1.82 -6.74 4.52
N ALA A 355 -0.85 -7.61 4.17
CA ALA A 355 0.56 -7.23 4.07
C ALA A 355 0.80 -6.25 2.90
N LEU A 356 0.08 -6.41 1.79
CA LEU A 356 0.10 -5.52 0.64
C LEU A 356 -0.38 -4.12 1.05
N GLU A 357 -1.54 -4.04 1.70
CA GLU A 357 -2.14 -2.79 2.16
C GLU A 357 -1.25 -2.07 3.19
N ALA A 358 -0.72 -2.80 4.16
CA ALA A 358 0.21 -2.24 5.15
C ALA A 358 1.49 -1.69 4.49
N ASN A 359 1.99 -2.35 3.44
CA ASN A 359 3.16 -1.88 2.70
C ASN A 359 2.84 -0.60 1.91
N LEU A 360 1.72 -0.58 1.19
CA LEU A 360 1.26 0.61 0.45
C LEU A 360 1.07 1.82 1.37
N LYS A 361 0.39 1.63 2.51
CA LYS A 361 0.22 2.68 3.53
C LYS A 361 1.55 3.18 4.08
N ARG A 362 2.51 2.28 4.31
CA ARG A 362 3.88 2.66 4.72
C ARG A 362 4.58 3.49 3.66
N ILE A 363 4.43 3.17 2.37
CA ILE A 363 4.97 3.99 1.28
C ILE A 363 4.33 5.38 1.33
N GLU A 364 3.01 5.46 1.43
CA GLU A 364 2.28 6.73 1.52
C GLU A 364 2.74 7.60 2.70
N ASP A 365 2.78 7.05 3.92
CA ASP A 365 3.19 7.79 5.12
C ASP A 365 4.64 8.26 5.05
N ASN A 366 5.54 7.42 4.52
CA ASN A 366 6.93 7.79 4.30
C ASN A 366 7.08 8.90 3.24
N THR A 367 6.33 8.85 2.14
CA THR A 367 6.41 9.89 1.10
C THR A 367 6.02 11.25 1.61
N ALA A 368 4.93 11.34 2.39
CA ALA A 368 4.50 12.58 3.00
C ALA A 368 5.55 13.13 3.97
N GLY A 369 6.12 12.28 4.82
CA GLY A 369 7.18 12.68 5.74
C GLY A 369 8.47 13.12 5.03
N MET A 370 8.78 12.55 3.87
CA MET A 370 9.94 12.93 3.05
C MET A 370 9.72 14.25 2.31
N ALA A 371 8.51 14.48 1.77
CA ALA A 371 8.15 15.74 1.13
C ALA A 371 8.17 16.92 2.11
N ALA A 372 7.87 16.68 3.39
CA ALA A 372 7.99 17.67 4.47
C ALA A 372 9.43 18.17 4.69
N ALA A 373 10.42 17.35 4.37
CA ALA A 373 11.84 17.61 4.61
C ALA A 373 12.65 17.81 3.32
N ASP A 374 11.99 17.85 2.15
CA ASP A 374 12.64 17.98 0.86
C ASP A 374 13.05 19.43 0.59
N ASP A 375 14.16 19.63 -0.11
CA ASP A 375 14.66 20.94 -0.53
C ASP A 375 14.22 21.31 -1.95
N TRP A 376 13.55 20.39 -2.64
CA TRP A 376 13.10 20.48 -4.03
C TRP A 376 14.23 20.65 -5.06
N VAL A 377 15.45 20.25 -4.71
CA VAL A 377 16.61 20.32 -5.61
C VAL A 377 16.76 19.01 -6.37
N LEU A 378 16.78 19.09 -7.70
CA LEU A 378 17.01 17.93 -8.56
C LEU A 378 18.47 17.46 -8.48
N THR A 379 18.68 16.27 -7.91
CA THR A 379 20.00 15.66 -7.73
C THR A 379 20.09 14.33 -8.48
N TYR A 380 21.31 13.94 -8.83
CA TYR A 380 21.58 12.59 -9.33
C TYR A 380 21.46 11.57 -8.19
N PRO A 381 21.09 10.31 -8.50
CA PRO A 381 21.04 9.28 -7.48
C PRO A 381 22.43 9.10 -6.83
N PRO A 382 22.51 8.92 -5.50
CA PRO A 382 23.78 8.75 -4.82
C PRO A 382 24.54 7.52 -5.35
N ALA A 383 25.86 7.67 -5.55
CA ALA A 383 26.72 6.63 -6.08
C ALA A 383 26.68 5.37 -5.17
N GLY A 384 26.14 4.27 -5.69
CA GLY A 384 26.01 3.00 -4.95
C GLY A 384 24.62 2.35 -4.98
N SER A 385 23.61 2.98 -5.60
CA SER A 385 22.28 2.35 -5.73
C SER A 385 22.33 1.13 -6.66
N ARG A 386 22.00 -0.05 -6.11
CA ARG A 386 22.05 -1.37 -6.78
C ARG A 386 21.08 -1.52 -7.96
N HIS A 387 20.18 -0.56 -8.17
CA HIS A 387 19.15 -0.60 -9.22
C HIS A 387 19.49 0.28 -10.44
N VAL A 388 20.71 0.83 -10.53
CA VAL A 388 21.13 1.67 -11.66
C VAL A 388 21.67 0.78 -12.78
N GLY A 389 20.79 0.44 -13.74
CA GLY A 389 21.25 0.10 -15.09
C GLY A 389 21.94 1.31 -15.71
N THR A 390 23.05 1.09 -16.42
CA THR A 390 24.01 2.07 -16.96
C THR A 390 23.45 3.12 -17.94
N ALA A 391 22.14 3.24 -18.12
CA ALA A 391 21.54 4.02 -19.20
C ALA A 391 20.87 5.35 -18.79
N PHE A 392 20.48 5.57 -17.52
CA PHE A 392 19.71 6.77 -17.15
C PHE A 392 20.04 7.29 -15.75
N GLN A 393 20.97 8.23 -15.67
CA GLN A 393 21.14 9.09 -14.49
C GLN A 393 20.09 10.21 -14.56
N ASN A 394 18.84 9.91 -14.21
CA ASN A 394 17.80 10.93 -14.20
C ASN A 394 17.85 11.73 -12.90
N LYS A 395 17.75 13.06 -13.01
CA LYS A 395 17.71 13.95 -11.84
C LYS A 395 16.31 13.94 -11.24
N LEU A 396 16.22 13.74 -9.93
CA LEU A 396 15.00 13.78 -9.11
C LEU A 396 15.32 14.47 -7.79
N THR A 397 14.30 14.96 -7.08
CA THR A 397 14.49 15.42 -5.70
C THR A 397 14.70 14.25 -4.75
N SER A 398 15.12 14.56 -3.52
CA SER A 398 15.42 13.53 -2.50
C SER A 398 14.20 12.67 -2.18
N SER A 399 13.01 13.27 -2.06
CA SER A 399 11.75 12.55 -1.80
C SER A 399 11.36 11.65 -2.98
N ALA A 400 11.50 12.14 -4.21
CA ALA A 400 11.15 11.39 -5.42
C ALA A 400 12.08 10.20 -5.66
N HIS A 401 13.39 10.33 -5.38
CA HIS A 401 14.33 9.20 -5.40
C HIS A 401 13.91 8.11 -4.41
N ARG A 402 13.62 8.49 -3.16
CA ARG A 402 13.20 7.53 -2.14
C ARG A 402 11.86 6.89 -2.45
N PHE A 403 10.89 7.66 -2.95
CA PHE A 403 9.63 7.11 -3.44
C PHE A 403 9.86 6.06 -4.52
N ASN A 404 10.63 6.38 -5.55
CA ASN A 404 10.95 5.43 -6.62
C ASN A 404 11.63 4.16 -6.09
N LEU A 405 12.55 4.27 -5.14
CA LEU A 405 13.18 3.10 -4.50
C LEU A 405 12.15 2.25 -3.75
N MET A 406 11.29 2.85 -2.93
CA MET A 406 10.24 2.12 -2.22
C MET A 406 9.28 1.40 -3.17
N VAL A 407 8.95 2.01 -4.32
CA VAL A 407 8.13 1.37 -5.35
C VAL A 407 8.87 0.23 -6.05
N GLN A 408 10.17 0.38 -6.31
CA GLN A 408 10.97 -0.70 -6.90
C GLN A 408 11.06 -1.90 -5.96
N ASP A 409 11.30 -1.66 -4.66
CA ASP A 409 11.30 -2.70 -3.62
C ASP A 409 9.93 -3.37 -3.52
N PHE A 410 8.85 -2.58 -3.56
CA PHE A 410 7.48 -3.09 -3.54
C PHE A 410 7.19 -4.05 -4.71
N PHE A 411 7.56 -3.70 -5.94
CA PHE A 411 7.34 -4.58 -7.08
C PHE A 411 8.26 -5.82 -7.06
N GLU A 412 9.44 -5.74 -6.44
CA GLU A 412 10.27 -6.91 -6.17
C GLU A 412 9.62 -7.85 -5.14
N ASP A 413 8.97 -7.29 -4.12
CA ASP A 413 8.26 -8.06 -3.08
C ASP A 413 6.98 -8.73 -3.61
N VAL A 414 6.25 -8.04 -4.50
CA VAL A 414 4.99 -8.53 -5.10
C VAL A 414 5.24 -9.51 -6.25
N GLY A 415 6.38 -9.40 -6.94
CA GLY A 415 6.72 -10.24 -8.10
C GLY A 415 6.51 -11.75 -7.89
N PRO A 416 6.99 -12.36 -6.79
CA PRO A 416 6.81 -13.79 -6.51
C PRO A 416 5.36 -14.24 -6.26
N LEU A 417 4.44 -13.32 -5.96
CA LEU A 417 3.05 -13.61 -5.53
C LEU A 417 2.03 -13.68 -6.67
N LEU A 418 2.46 -13.61 -7.92
CA LEU A 418 1.57 -13.19 -9.00
C LEU A 418 0.57 -14.25 -9.47
N SER A 419 -0.59 -14.24 -8.81
CA SER A 419 -1.87 -14.47 -9.48
C SER A 419 -2.31 -13.18 -10.19
N LYS A 420 -3.01 -13.32 -11.33
CA LYS A 420 -3.55 -12.18 -12.11
C LYS A 420 -4.38 -11.20 -11.26
N GLN A 421 -5.05 -11.69 -10.22
CA GLN A 421 -5.91 -10.88 -9.33
C GLN A 421 -5.13 -10.02 -8.33
N LEU A 422 -3.95 -10.46 -7.87
CA LEU A 422 -3.16 -9.67 -6.91
C LEU A 422 -2.37 -8.57 -7.62
N GLY A 423 -1.91 -8.83 -8.85
CA GLY A 423 -1.23 -7.83 -9.68
C GLY A 423 -2.09 -6.59 -9.95
N SER A 424 -3.39 -6.76 -10.21
CA SER A 424 -4.30 -5.63 -10.41
C SER A 424 -4.52 -4.83 -9.13
N LYS A 425 -4.69 -5.49 -7.98
CA LYS A 425 -4.80 -4.82 -6.67
C LYS A 425 -3.53 -4.04 -6.31
N ALA A 426 -2.35 -4.59 -6.59
CA ALA A 426 -1.08 -3.92 -6.34
C ALA A 426 -0.91 -2.65 -7.21
N LEU A 427 -1.28 -2.73 -8.49
CA LEU A 427 -1.26 -1.57 -9.39
C LEU A 427 -2.27 -0.48 -8.97
N GLU A 428 -3.47 -0.89 -8.55
CA GLU A 428 -4.50 0.05 -8.07
C GLU A 428 -4.05 0.75 -6.79
N GLY A 429 -3.58 -0.01 -5.80
CA GLY A 429 -3.08 0.54 -4.54
C GLY A 429 -1.91 1.51 -4.77
N LEU A 430 -0.98 1.16 -5.66
CA LEU A 430 0.13 2.06 -6.00
C LEU A 430 -0.31 3.33 -6.74
N PHE A 431 -1.36 3.23 -7.59
CA PHE A 431 -1.96 4.41 -8.21
C PHE A 431 -2.52 5.37 -7.16
N ILE A 432 -3.21 4.85 -6.14
CA ILE A 432 -3.74 5.65 -5.02
C ILE A 432 -2.59 6.33 -4.27
N VAL A 433 -1.53 5.60 -3.93
CA VAL A 433 -0.34 6.16 -3.27
C VAL A 433 0.33 7.24 -4.13
N PHE A 434 0.46 7.03 -5.44
CA PHE A 434 1.00 8.06 -6.34
C PHE A 434 0.09 9.29 -6.43
N ASN A 435 -1.24 9.12 -6.44
CA ASN A 435 -2.17 10.24 -6.40
C ASN A 435 -2.00 11.05 -5.12
N SER A 436 -1.92 10.37 -3.97
CA SER A 436 -1.62 11.00 -2.67
C SER A 436 -0.28 11.75 -2.68
N TYR A 437 0.77 11.18 -3.30
CA TYR A 437 2.04 11.87 -3.49
C TYR A 437 1.90 13.13 -4.35
N VAL A 438 1.14 13.08 -5.44
CA VAL A 438 0.90 14.27 -6.28
C VAL A 438 0.08 15.32 -5.52
N ASP A 439 -0.90 14.93 -4.71
CA ASP A 439 -1.66 15.85 -3.85
C ASP A 439 -0.76 16.51 -2.79
N VAL A 440 0.29 15.82 -2.31
CA VAL A 440 1.36 16.43 -1.50
C VAL A 440 2.17 17.45 -2.31
N LEU A 441 2.51 17.15 -3.58
CA LEU A 441 3.22 18.11 -4.44
C LEU A 441 2.36 19.33 -4.78
N ILE A 442 1.06 19.18 -4.99
CA ILE A 442 0.13 20.30 -5.19
C ILE A 442 0.12 21.20 -3.95
N ARG A 443 0.11 20.62 -2.75
CA ARG A 443 0.20 21.39 -1.48
C ARG A 443 1.55 22.07 -1.24
N ALA A 444 2.60 21.67 -1.95
CA ALA A 444 3.91 22.33 -1.88
C ALA A 444 3.97 23.61 -2.74
N LEU A 445 3.02 23.81 -3.66
CA LEU A 445 2.92 25.00 -4.49
C LEU A 445 2.48 26.22 -3.65
N PRO A 446 3.11 27.41 -3.80
CA PRO A 446 2.65 28.61 -3.08
C PRO A 446 1.16 28.93 -3.34
N GLY A 447 0.46 29.53 -2.38
CA GLY A 447 -0.96 29.88 -2.53
C GLY A 447 -1.97 28.71 -2.46
N SER A 448 -1.54 27.45 -2.48
CA SER A 448 -2.45 26.28 -2.45
C SER A 448 -3.12 26.02 -1.09
N ILE A 449 -2.82 26.83 -0.07
CA ILE A 449 -3.25 26.61 1.33
C ILE A 449 -4.56 27.36 1.64
N GLU A 450 -4.97 28.32 0.82
CA GLU A 450 -6.01 29.29 1.21
C GLU A 450 -7.41 29.06 0.62
N ASP A 451 -7.60 28.23 -0.42
CA ASP A 451 -8.85 28.25 -1.21
C ASP A 451 -9.77 27.02 -1.18
N GLU A 452 -9.44 25.95 -0.44
CA GLU A 452 -10.42 24.88 -0.23
C GLU A 452 -10.72 24.71 1.25
N GLY A 453 -11.93 25.15 1.63
CA GLY A 453 -12.50 24.89 2.94
C GLY A 453 -12.29 23.43 3.36
N GLU A 454 -11.97 23.27 4.64
CA GLU A 454 -11.69 22.03 5.37
C GLU A 454 -12.83 20.97 5.33
N ALA A 455 -13.73 21.00 4.35
CA ALA A 455 -14.96 20.21 4.32
C ALA A 455 -14.88 18.90 3.49
N ASN A 456 -13.89 18.71 2.60
CA ASN A 456 -13.88 17.53 1.71
C ASN A 456 -12.70 16.55 1.88
N PHE A 457 -11.77 16.78 2.82
CA PHE A 457 -10.61 15.91 3.01
C PHE A 457 -10.29 15.63 4.50
N GLU A 458 -11.30 15.25 5.29
CA GLU A 458 -11.15 14.84 6.71
C GLU A 458 -10.30 13.56 6.93
N GLY A 459 -9.73 12.95 5.88
CA GLY A 459 -8.85 11.78 5.99
C GLY A 459 -7.34 12.06 6.03
N PHE A 460 -6.91 13.26 5.60
CA PHE A 460 -5.49 13.58 5.47
C PHE A 460 -5.06 14.53 6.58
N GLY A 461 -4.65 13.97 7.73
CA GLY A 461 -4.09 14.76 8.82
C GLY A 461 -3.03 15.75 8.31
N ASN A 462 -3.03 16.97 8.87
CA ASN A 462 -2.18 18.11 8.52
C ASN A 462 -0.69 17.73 8.38
N LYS A 463 -0.33 17.19 7.22
CA LYS A 463 1.03 16.82 6.83
C LYS A 463 1.69 18.13 6.41
N ILE A 464 2.56 18.66 7.28
CA ILE A 464 3.38 19.85 7.02
C ILE A 464 4.23 19.55 5.77
N VAL A 465 4.17 20.38 4.74
CA VAL A 465 4.96 20.22 3.49
C VAL A 465 5.88 21.43 3.34
N GLN A 466 7.12 21.22 2.89
CA GLN A 466 8.03 22.32 2.58
C GLN A 466 7.56 23.07 1.33
N MET A 467 7.40 24.39 1.39
CA MET A 467 6.93 25.17 0.25
C MET A 467 7.98 25.30 -0.85
N ALA A 468 7.55 25.15 -2.10
CA ALA A 468 8.37 25.36 -3.29
C ALA A 468 8.46 26.88 -3.61
N GLN A 469 9.37 27.56 -2.92
CA GLN A 469 9.48 29.03 -2.94
C GLN A 469 9.92 29.63 -4.29
N THR A 470 10.63 28.87 -5.14
CA THR A 470 11.18 29.39 -6.41
C THR A 470 10.53 28.71 -7.61
N GLU A 471 10.49 29.40 -8.76
CA GLU A 471 10.01 28.81 -10.04
C GLU A 471 10.77 27.51 -10.37
N ALA A 472 12.07 27.45 -10.04
CA ALA A 472 12.88 26.24 -10.20
C ALA A 472 12.41 25.10 -9.27
N HIS A 473 12.11 25.37 -8.00
CA HIS A 473 11.56 24.35 -7.09
C HIS A 473 10.20 23.85 -7.58
N GLN A 474 9.33 24.74 -8.06
CA GLN A 474 7.99 24.38 -8.54
C GLN A 474 8.06 23.54 -9.83
N LEU A 475 8.96 23.89 -10.76
CA LEU A 475 9.26 23.06 -11.93
C LEU A 475 9.88 21.70 -11.55
N ALA A 476 10.60 21.61 -10.42
CA ALA A 476 11.16 20.35 -9.93
C ALA A 476 10.06 19.38 -9.49
N LEU A 477 8.97 19.88 -8.88
CA LEU A 477 7.79 19.07 -8.53
C LEU A 477 7.20 18.40 -9.78
N LEU A 478 7.02 19.18 -10.85
CA LEU A 478 6.52 18.68 -12.14
C LEU A 478 7.53 17.72 -12.81
N ALA A 479 8.83 18.00 -12.70
CA ALA A 479 9.89 17.14 -13.23
C ALA A 479 9.89 15.77 -12.54
N ASN A 480 9.70 15.73 -11.22
CA ASN A 480 9.54 14.51 -10.44
C ASN A 480 8.32 13.72 -10.91
N ALA A 481 7.13 14.33 -10.84
CA ALA A 481 5.85 13.67 -11.09
C ALA A 481 5.79 13.11 -12.53
N SER A 482 6.22 13.89 -13.52
CA SER A 482 6.24 13.46 -14.92
C SER A 482 7.26 12.35 -15.19
N LEU A 483 8.37 12.26 -14.44
CA LEU A 483 9.38 11.22 -14.66
C LEU A 483 8.91 9.90 -14.07
N LEU A 484 8.36 9.98 -12.85
CA LEU A 484 7.78 8.86 -12.13
C LEU A 484 6.65 8.25 -12.96
N ALA A 485 5.66 9.05 -13.37
CA ALA A 485 4.52 8.58 -14.15
C ALA A 485 4.89 8.15 -15.59
N GLY A 486 5.79 8.89 -16.24
CA GLY A 486 6.13 8.68 -17.64
C GLY A 486 7.02 7.47 -17.90
N GLU A 487 7.96 7.20 -16.99
CA GLU A 487 9.02 6.22 -17.20
C GLU A 487 9.24 5.27 -16.03
N LEU A 488 9.47 5.77 -14.82
CA LEU A 488 10.02 4.95 -13.73
C LEU A 488 8.99 3.95 -13.19
N LEU A 489 7.78 4.41 -12.86
CA LEU A 489 6.72 3.55 -12.34
C LEU A 489 6.25 2.53 -13.40
N PRO A 490 5.99 2.91 -14.67
CA PRO A 490 5.70 1.93 -15.72
C PRO A 490 6.80 0.89 -15.92
N ARG A 491 8.08 1.27 -15.85
CA ARG A 491 9.20 0.32 -15.94
C ARG A 491 9.25 -0.62 -14.75
N ALA A 492 9.00 -0.12 -13.53
CA ALA A 492 8.94 -0.97 -12.34
C ALA A 492 7.77 -1.97 -12.42
N ALA A 493 6.61 -1.53 -12.90
CA ALA A 493 5.43 -2.38 -13.12
C ALA A 493 5.64 -3.47 -14.19
N MET A 494 6.60 -3.32 -15.12
CA MET A 494 6.94 -4.39 -16.06
C MET A 494 7.42 -5.67 -15.34
N LYS A 495 8.01 -5.55 -14.14
CA LYS A 495 8.40 -6.69 -13.30
C LYS A 495 7.21 -7.56 -12.88
N LEU A 496 5.97 -7.03 -12.94
CA LEU A 496 4.75 -7.80 -12.66
C LEU A 496 4.26 -8.66 -13.83
N THR A 497 4.91 -8.60 -14.99
CA THR A 497 4.54 -9.47 -16.11
C THR A 497 5.21 -10.82 -15.88
N PRO A 498 4.47 -11.95 -15.88
CA PRO A 498 5.09 -13.25 -15.72
C PRO A 498 6.17 -13.43 -16.79
N LEU A 499 7.40 -13.68 -16.35
CA LEU A 499 8.49 -14.07 -17.23
C LEU A 499 8.18 -15.50 -17.66
N ASP A 500 7.65 -15.70 -18.86
CA ASP A 500 7.51 -17.03 -19.46
C ASP A 500 8.89 -17.71 -19.51
N GLN A 501 9.25 -18.44 -18.46
CA GLN A 501 10.49 -19.23 -18.37
C GLN A 501 10.40 -20.55 -19.16
N THR A 502 9.36 -20.77 -19.95
CA THR A 502 9.18 -21.99 -20.75
C THR A 502 9.55 -21.87 -22.22
N SER A 503 10.08 -20.72 -22.67
CA SER A 503 10.50 -20.53 -24.07
C SER A 503 11.99 -20.20 -24.22
N HIS A 504 12.86 -20.98 -23.59
CA HIS A 504 14.22 -21.11 -24.13
C HIS A 504 14.21 -22.11 -25.28
N ARG A 505 14.52 -21.59 -26.48
CA ARG A 505 14.86 -22.28 -27.74
C ARG A 505 13.75 -22.40 -28.79
N THR A 506 13.22 -21.26 -29.23
CA THR A 506 13.06 -20.89 -30.66
C THR A 506 12.23 -19.62 -30.71
N ASP A 507 12.86 -18.49 -31.02
CA ASP A 507 12.27 -17.36 -31.77
C ASP A 507 13.20 -16.14 -31.65
N GLY A 508 14.37 -16.26 -32.28
CA GLY A 508 14.98 -15.08 -32.87
C GLY A 508 14.12 -14.70 -34.08
N ILE A 509 13.79 -13.41 -34.22
CA ILE A 509 12.90 -12.81 -35.24
C ILE A 509 11.43 -12.68 -34.78
N ARG A 510 11.16 -11.74 -33.86
CA ARG A 510 9.86 -11.03 -33.84
C ARG A 510 10.09 -9.52 -33.85
N ARG A 511 9.32 -8.81 -34.69
CA ARG A 511 9.47 -7.38 -34.98
C ARG A 511 9.19 -6.52 -33.72
N PRO A 512 9.78 -5.32 -33.60
CA PRO A 512 9.59 -4.42 -32.45
C PRO A 512 8.12 -4.02 -32.19
N SER A 513 7.28 -4.05 -33.23
CA SER A 513 5.86 -3.69 -33.18
C SER A 513 5.01 -4.63 -32.31
N ASP A 514 5.37 -5.91 -32.20
CA ASP A 514 4.61 -6.88 -31.38
C ASP A 514 4.89 -6.77 -29.88
N ARG A 515 5.94 -6.03 -29.47
CA ARG A 515 6.19 -5.74 -28.04
C ARG A 515 5.26 -4.65 -27.50
N GLN A 516 4.75 -3.74 -28.33
CA GLN A 516 3.90 -2.61 -27.90
C GLN A 516 2.47 -3.03 -27.54
N ASN A 517 1.99 -4.18 -28.02
CA ASN A 517 0.63 -4.67 -27.76
C ASN A 517 0.50 -5.60 -26.55
N ARG A 518 1.58 -5.87 -25.81
CA ARG A 518 1.59 -6.98 -24.84
C ARG A 518 0.75 -6.78 -23.58
N ASN A 519 0.47 -5.55 -23.11
CA ASN A 519 -0.29 -5.33 -21.87
C ASN A 519 -1.22 -4.10 -21.92
N PRO A 520 -2.53 -4.25 -22.21
CA PRO A 520 -3.49 -3.14 -22.21
C PRO A 520 -3.69 -2.52 -20.81
N GLU A 521 -3.65 -3.34 -19.75
CA GLU A 521 -3.80 -2.87 -18.36
C GLU A 521 -2.68 -1.92 -17.94
N GLN A 522 -1.42 -2.20 -18.31
CA GLN A 522 -0.29 -1.31 -18.03
C GLN A 522 -0.38 0.02 -18.81
N ARG A 523 -0.95 0.01 -20.02
CA ARG A 523 -1.18 1.24 -20.80
C ARG A 523 -2.26 2.10 -20.18
N GLU A 524 -3.35 1.49 -19.72
CA GLU A 524 -4.40 2.18 -18.99
C GLU A 524 -3.87 2.78 -17.70
N TRP A 525 -3.13 1.99 -16.93
CA TRP A 525 -2.50 2.45 -15.69
C TRP A 525 -1.55 3.62 -15.92
N LYS A 526 -0.69 3.55 -16.95
CA LYS A 526 0.17 4.69 -17.34
C LYS A 526 -0.64 5.94 -17.71
N ARG A 527 -1.76 5.79 -18.42
CA ARG A 527 -2.65 6.93 -18.75
C ARG A 527 -3.24 7.55 -17.48
N ARG A 528 -3.69 6.73 -16.53
CA ARG A 528 -4.19 7.20 -15.23
C ARG A 528 -3.11 7.96 -14.45
N LEU A 529 -1.88 7.43 -14.37
CA LEU A 529 -0.76 8.13 -13.72
C LEU A 529 -0.50 9.50 -14.36
N LEU A 530 -0.47 9.58 -15.69
CA LEU A 530 -0.27 10.85 -16.41
C LEU A 530 -1.42 11.83 -16.17
N SER A 531 -2.66 11.36 -16.09
CA SER A 531 -3.82 12.19 -15.74
C SER A 531 -3.71 12.81 -14.34
N THR A 532 -3.10 12.10 -13.38
CA THR A 532 -2.79 12.68 -12.07
C THR A 532 -1.72 13.78 -12.18
N VAL A 533 -0.68 13.59 -13.01
CA VAL A 533 0.32 14.64 -13.26
C VAL A 533 -0.30 15.87 -13.92
N ASP A 534 -1.32 15.68 -14.77
CA ASP A 534 -2.04 16.79 -15.37
C ASP A 534 -2.76 17.67 -14.33
N LYS A 535 -3.24 17.10 -13.21
CA LYS A 535 -3.80 17.90 -12.09
C LYS A 535 -2.76 18.85 -11.49
N LEU A 536 -1.55 18.36 -11.24
CA LEU A 536 -0.44 19.19 -10.75
C LEU A 536 -0.04 20.25 -11.77
N LYS A 537 -0.03 19.91 -13.06
CA LYS A 537 0.23 20.84 -14.16
C LYS A 537 -0.82 21.96 -14.20
N ASP A 538 -2.09 21.62 -14.07
CA ASP A 538 -3.18 22.59 -14.04
C ASP A 538 -3.08 23.48 -12.79
N ALA A 539 -2.84 22.91 -11.60
CA ALA A 539 -2.64 23.69 -10.37
C ALA A 539 -1.47 24.67 -10.49
N PHE A 540 -0.33 24.23 -11.01
CA PHE A 540 0.84 25.07 -11.29
C PHE A 540 0.51 26.22 -12.25
N CYS A 541 -0.21 25.94 -13.35
CA CYS A 541 -0.56 26.97 -14.33
C CYS A 541 -1.57 27.97 -13.75
N CYS A 542 -2.56 27.50 -12.99
CA CYS A 542 -3.55 28.35 -12.33
C CYS A 542 -2.88 29.28 -11.32
N GLN A 543 -2.03 28.74 -10.45
CA GLN A 543 -1.33 29.53 -9.45
C GLN A 543 -0.47 30.63 -10.10
N HIS A 544 0.31 30.29 -11.12
CA HIS A 544 1.13 31.29 -11.80
C HIS A 544 0.36 32.32 -12.62
N ALA A 545 -0.85 31.99 -13.06
CA ALA A 545 -1.77 32.94 -13.66
C ALA A 545 -2.34 33.88 -12.60
N LEU A 546 -2.74 33.35 -11.43
CA LEU A 546 -3.20 34.16 -10.30
C LEU A 546 -2.12 35.12 -9.80
N ASP A 547 -0.88 34.64 -9.60
CA ASP A 547 0.27 35.48 -9.22
C ASP A 547 0.55 36.62 -10.22
N LEU A 548 0.16 36.45 -11.49
CA LEU A 548 0.36 37.45 -12.53
C LEU A 548 -0.79 38.46 -12.56
N ILE A 549 -2.01 37.98 -12.36
CA ILE A 549 -3.25 38.76 -12.51
C ILE A 549 -3.57 39.54 -11.23
N PHE A 550 -3.23 39.01 -10.07
CA PHE A 550 -3.52 39.61 -8.77
C PHE A 550 -2.23 40.06 -8.07
N THR A 551 -2.31 41.14 -7.29
CA THR A 551 -1.25 41.55 -6.37
C THR A 551 -1.30 40.73 -5.08
N GLU A 552 -0.22 40.79 -4.28
CA GLU A 552 -0.20 40.20 -2.93
C GLU A 552 -1.27 40.80 -1.99
N GLU A 553 -1.78 41.98 -2.31
CA GLU A 553 -2.84 42.68 -1.56
C GLU A 553 -4.26 42.28 -2.02
N GLY A 554 -4.36 41.47 -3.08
CA GLY A 554 -5.62 40.97 -3.65
C GLY A 554 -6.21 41.85 -4.76
N ASP A 555 -5.52 42.92 -5.17
CA ASP A 555 -5.99 43.81 -6.23
C ASP A 555 -5.77 43.18 -7.62
N CYS A 556 -6.73 43.36 -8.52
CA CYS A 556 -6.63 42.89 -9.89
C CYS A 556 -5.74 43.84 -10.72
N ARG A 557 -4.60 43.34 -11.20
CA ARG A 557 -3.67 44.04 -12.11
C ARG A 557 -4.18 44.09 -13.54
N LEU A 558 -5.04 43.15 -13.93
CA LEU A 558 -5.65 43.03 -15.24
C LEU A 558 -7.13 43.43 -15.17
N SER A 559 -7.41 44.68 -14.81
CA SER A 559 -8.76 45.23 -14.72
C SER A 559 -9.19 45.95 -16.01
N ALA A 560 -10.50 46.15 -16.18
CA ALA A 560 -11.06 46.89 -17.31
C ALA A 560 -10.55 48.34 -17.37
N ASP A 561 -10.33 48.95 -16.20
CA ASP A 561 -9.80 50.31 -16.03
C ASP A 561 -8.48 50.54 -16.75
N MET A 562 -7.64 49.50 -16.91
CA MET A 562 -6.39 49.57 -17.65
C MET A 562 -6.60 50.00 -19.10
N TYR A 563 -7.71 49.60 -19.71
CA TYR A 563 -8.05 49.96 -21.09
C TYR A 563 -8.98 51.16 -21.16
N ILE A 564 -9.94 51.28 -20.24
CA ILE A 564 -10.94 52.35 -20.24
C ILE A 564 -10.31 53.74 -20.02
N ASN A 565 -9.28 53.83 -19.17
CA ASN A 565 -8.67 55.13 -18.81
C ASN A 565 -7.59 55.60 -19.80
N MET A 566 -7.25 54.82 -20.83
CA MET A 566 -6.23 55.19 -21.84
C MET A 566 -6.62 56.44 -22.64
N ASP A 567 -7.91 56.65 -22.86
CA ASP A 567 -8.44 57.77 -23.63
C ASP A 567 -8.54 59.09 -22.83
N GLU A 568 -8.19 59.09 -21.52
CA GLU A 568 -8.20 60.30 -20.68
C GLU A 568 -6.94 61.18 -20.83
N ASN A 569 -5.80 60.58 -21.19
CA ASN A 569 -4.52 61.27 -21.31
C ASN A 569 -4.21 61.52 -22.79
N GLY A 570 -4.61 62.70 -23.29
CA GLY A 570 -4.34 63.13 -24.66
C GLY A 570 -2.86 63.43 -24.93
N ASP A 571 -2.37 62.82 -26.01
CA ASP A 571 -1.12 63.02 -26.76
C ASP A 571 0.18 62.34 -26.27
N ASP A 572 0.84 61.69 -27.24
CA ASP A 572 2.04 60.82 -27.19
C ASP A 572 1.92 59.48 -26.44
N VAL A 573 1.07 58.58 -26.97
CA VAL A 573 1.07 57.16 -26.57
C VAL A 573 2.15 56.39 -27.35
N ASP A 574 3.26 56.09 -26.67
CA ASP A 574 4.23 55.11 -27.14
C ASP A 574 3.61 53.71 -27.11
N TRP A 575 3.31 53.17 -28.29
CA TRP A 575 2.65 51.87 -28.43
C TRP A 575 3.56 50.73 -27.98
N PHE A 576 3.17 50.08 -26.89
CA PHE A 576 3.91 48.97 -26.31
C PHE A 576 2.94 48.01 -25.60
N PRO A 577 3.22 46.69 -25.54
CA PRO A 577 2.38 45.75 -24.79
C PRO A 577 2.22 46.17 -23.33
N SER A 578 1.06 45.96 -22.72
CA SER A 578 0.79 46.36 -21.34
C SER A 578 1.68 45.58 -20.36
N LEU A 579 1.98 46.18 -19.20
CA LEU A 579 2.92 45.65 -18.21
C LEU A 579 2.65 44.19 -17.81
N VAL A 580 1.38 43.81 -17.65
CA VAL A 580 0.98 42.42 -17.31
C VAL A 580 1.43 41.43 -18.39
N PHE A 581 1.31 41.79 -19.67
CA PHE A 581 1.73 40.93 -20.79
C PHE A 581 3.24 40.96 -21.03
N GLN A 582 3.93 42.07 -20.71
CA GLN A 582 5.39 42.11 -20.67
C GLN A 582 5.94 41.16 -19.60
N GLU A 583 5.36 41.18 -18.39
CA GLU A 583 5.72 40.27 -17.31
C GLU A 583 5.41 38.82 -17.63
N LEU A 584 4.28 38.55 -18.30
CA LEU A 584 3.96 37.22 -18.83
C LEU A 584 5.04 36.72 -19.78
N PHE A 585 5.50 37.57 -20.71
CA PHE A 585 6.57 37.23 -21.65
C PHE A 585 7.89 36.94 -20.93
N ALA A 586 8.28 37.80 -19.98
CA ALA A 586 9.50 37.61 -19.19
C ALA A 586 9.43 36.32 -18.36
N LYS A 587 8.33 36.09 -17.63
CA LYS A 587 8.09 34.87 -16.84
C LYS A 587 8.11 33.62 -17.72
N PHE A 588 7.46 33.67 -18.87
CA PHE A 588 7.47 32.58 -19.84
C PHE A 588 8.88 32.20 -20.29
N ASN A 589 9.71 33.18 -20.66
CA ASN A 589 11.09 32.91 -21.10
C ASN A 589 11.97 32.36 -19.97
N ARG A 590 11.82 32.86 -18.74
CA ARG A 590 12.49 32.32 -17.55
C ARG A 590 12.10 30.87 -17.29
N MET A 591 10.81 30.55 -17.32
CA MET A 591 10.33 29.18 -17.14
C MET A 591 10.75 28.27 -18.29
N ALA A 592 10.77 28.77 -19.52
CA ALA A 592 11.18 28.00 -20.69
C ALA A 592 12.66 27.61 -20.62
N SER A 593 13.54 28.51 -20.17
CA SER A 593 14.96 28.20 -19.99
C SER A 593 15.18 27.17 -18.88
N LEU A 594 14.53 27.34 -17.72
CA LEU A 594 14.58 26.36 -16.63
C LEU A 594 14.02 25.00 -17.06
N ALA A 595 12.90 24.97 -17.79
CA ALA A 595 12.28 23.73 -18.25
C ALA A 595 13.16 22.99 -19.27
N ALA A 596 13.93 23.68 -20.11
CA ALA A 596 14.84 23.04 -21.05
C ALA A 596 15.89 22.17 -20.34
N ASP A 597 16.38 22.62 -19.18
CA ASP A 597 17.37 21.91 -18.38
C ASP A 597 16.77 20.77 -17.54
N MET A 598 15.53 20.92 -17.08
CA MET A 598 14.87 19.98 -16.16
C MET A 598 14.12 18.83 -16.85
N PHE A 599 13.70 19.04 -18.10
CA PHE A 599 12.91 18.08 -18.88
C PHE A 599 13.67 17.50 -20.09
N VAL A 600 14.99 17.32 -19.97
CA VAL A 600 15.80 16.65 -21.01
C VAL A 600 15.22 15.27 -21.35
N GLY A 601 14.95 15.02 -22.64
CA GLY A 601 14.28 13.80 -23.12
C GLY A 601 12.75 13.78 -22.96
N ARG A 602 12.17 14.85 -22.42
CA ARG A 602 10.72 15.03 -22.19
C ARG A 602 10.25 16.39 -22.70
N GLU A 603 10.75 16.82 -23.86
CA GLU A 603 10.50 18.14 -24.44
C GLU A 603 9.02 18.36 -24.75
N ARG A 604 8.28 17.29 -25.03
CA ARG A 604 6.82 17.34 -25.25
C ARG A 604 6.06 17.75 -23.99
N PHE A 605 6.52 17.32 -22.81
CA PHE A 605 5.90 17.70 -21.53
C PHE A 605 6.16 19.17 -21.23
N ALA A 606 7.43 19.60 -21.33
CA ALA A 606 7.80 21.02 -21.15
C ALA A 606 7.02 21.93 -22.10
N THR A 607 6.92 21.53 -23.37
CA THR A 607 6.11 22.22 -24.38
C THR A 607 4.63 22.31 -23.97
N SER A 608 4.02 21.19 -23.55
CA SER A 608 2.62 21.18 -23.15
C SER A 608 2.36 22.02 -21.89
N LEU A 609 3.29 22.04 -20.94
CA LEU A 609 3.23 22.85 -19.72
C LEU A 609 3.25 24.34 -20.06
N LEU A 610 4.24 24.75 -20.84
CA LEU A 610 4.45 26.13 -21.28
C LEU A 610 3.27 26.67 -22.10
N MET A 611 2.67 25.84 -22.95
CA MET A 611 1.44 26.19 -23.67
C MET A 611 0.25 26.34 -22.73
N ARG A 612 0.09 25.39 -21.80
CA ARG A 612 -1.00 25.42 -20.83
C ARG A 612 -0.97 26.70 -19.98
N LEU A 613 0.22 27.14 -19.57
CA LEU A 613 0.40 28.37 -18.81
C LEU A 613 -0.14 29.60 -19.56
N LYS A 614 0.22 29.78 -20.84
CA LYS A 614 -0.30 30.89 -21.66
C LYS A 614 -1.81 30.80 -21.86
N GLU A 615 -2.30 29.60 -22.15
CA GLU A 615 -3.73 29.36 -22.34
C GLU A 615 -4.53 29.67 -21.07
N THR A 616 -4.03 29.33 -19.88
CA THR A 616 -4.71 29.60 -18.61
C THR A 616 -4.91 31.09 -18.38
N VAL A 617 -3.90 31.93 -18.67
CA VAL A 617 -4.02 33.40 -18.53
C VAL A 617 -5.07 33.96 -19.51
N ILE A 618 -5.05 33.52 -20.77
CA ILE A 618 -6.02 33.97 -21.78
C ILE A 618 -7.44 33.50 -21.47
N LEU A 619 -7.61 32.26 -21.01
CA LEU A 619 -8.91 31.73 -20.62
C LEU A 619 -9.50 32.47 -19.42
N TRP A 620 -8.66 32.89 -18.47
CA TRP A 620 -9.09 33.69 -17.33
C TRP A 620 -9.68 35.02 -17.81
N LEU A 621 -8.94 35.79 -18.62
CA LEU A 621 -9.42 37.08 -19.15
C LEU A 621 -10.67 36.93 -20.04
N SER A 622 -10.71 35.89 -20.87
CA SER A 622 -11.88 35.62 -21.73
C SER A 622 -13.14 35.27 -20.93
N GLY A 623 -12.97 34.68 -19.74
CA GLY A 623 -14.03 34.20 -18.86
C GLY A 623 -14.37 35.11 -17.68
N ASP A 624 -13.63 36.20 -17.45
CA ASP A 624 -13.87 37.11 -16.34
C ASP A 624 -15.08 38.01 -16.61
N GLN A 625 -16.22 37.65 -16.01
CA GLN A 625 -17.47 38.37 -16.17
C GLN A 625 -17.39 39.80 -15.61
N SER A 626 -16.61 40.04 -14.53
CA SER A 626 -16.50 41.37 -13.92
C SER A 626 -15.79 42.35 -14.84
N PHE A 627 -14.66 41.93 -15.42
CA PHE A 627 -13.93 42.68 -16.44
C PHE A 627 -14.82 43.06 -17.63
N TRP A 628 -15.62 42.12 -18.15
CA TRP A 628 -16.48 42.40 -19.30
C TRP A 628 -17.71 43.23 -18.94
N ASP A 629 -18.28 43.07 -17.75
CA ASP A 629 -19.40 43.91 -17.29
C ASP A 629 -18.98 45.38 -17.14
N ASP A 630 -17.75 45.64 -16.67
CA ASP A 630 -17.21 47.00 -16.60
C ASP A 630 -16.98 47.62 -17.98
N ILE A 631 -16.54 46.83 -18.98
CA ILE A 631 -16.36 47.31 -20.36
C ILE A 631 -17.70 47.55 -21.08
N GLU A 632 -18.67 46.66 -20.91
CA GLU A 632 -19.94 46.69 -21.65
C GLU A 632 -21.00 47.58 -20.99
N LYS A 633 -21.06 47.60 -19.66
CA LYS A 633 -22.12 48.23 -18.86
C LYS A 633 -21.58 49.24 -17.85
N GLY A 634 -20.27 49.42 -17.78
CA GLY A 634 -19.63 50.36 -16.87
C GLY A 634 -20.00 51.82 -17.17
N PRO A 635 -19.68 52.73 -16.24
CA PRO A 635 -20.01 54.15 -16.36
C PRO A 635 -19.28 54.84 -17.51
N ARG A 636 -18.19 54.25 -18.00
CA ARG A 636 -17.37 54.76 -19.10
C ARG A 636 -17.21 53.67 -20.16
N PRO A 637 -17.52 53.96 -21.43
CA PRO A 637 -17.31 53.00 -22.50
C PRO A 637 -15.82 52.86 -22.85
N LEU A 638 -15.46 51.70 -23.44
CA LEU A 638 -14.15 51.50 -24.05
C LEU A 638 -13.92 52.50 -25.19
N GLY A 639 -12.83 53.26 -25.14
CA GLY A 639 -12.44 54.20 -26.19
C GLY A 639 -11.50 53.60 -27.25
N PRO A 640 -11.18 54.36 -28.33
CA PRO A 640 -10.39 53.87 -29.45
C PRO A 640 -8.94 53.53 -29.07
N LEU A 641 -8.31 54.28 -28.16
CA LEU A 641 -6.95 53.97 -27.69
C LEU A 641 -6.95 52.71 -26.83
N GLY A 642 -7.94 52.57 -25.93
CA GLY A 642 -8.14 51.37 -25.12
C GLY A 642 -8.37 50.11 -25.96
N LEU A 643 -9.23 50.18 -26.99
CA LEU A 643 -9.48 49.08 -27.93
C LEU A 643 -8.21 48.68 -28.67
N ARG A 644 -7.42 49.66 -29.14
CA ARG A 644 -6.15 49.41 -29.84
C ARG A 644 -5.12 48.77 -28.93
N GLN A 645 -5.05 49.16 -27.66
CA GLN A 645 -4.16 48.55 -26.67
C GLN A 645 -4.55 47.09 -26.37
N LEU A 646 -5.83 46.81 -26.16
CA LEU A 646 -6.33 45.45 -25.94
C LEU A 646 -6.03 44.54 -27.15
N TYR A 647 -6.21 45.08 -28.36
CA TYR A 647 -5.87 44.37 -29.59
C TYR A 647 -4.35 44.07 -29.66
N LEU A 648 -3.51 45.06 -29.35
CA LEU A 648 -2.06 44.91 -29.30
C LEU A 648 -1.64 43.84 -28.29
N ASP A 649 -2.22 43.82 -27.09
CA ASP A 649 -1.92 42.85 -26.05
C ASP A 649 -2.27 41.40 -26.48
N MET A 650 -3.44 41.21 -27.09
CA MET A 650 -3.84 39.89 -27.60
C MET A 650 -2.93 39.43 -28.74
N LYS A 651 -2.56 40.35 -29.66
CA LYS A 651 -1.61 40.06 -30.74
C LYS A 651 -0.22 39.75 -30.20
N PHE A 652 0.22 40.44 -29.15
CA PHE A 652 1.51 40.20 -28.50
C PHE A 652 1.56 38.77 -27.96
N VAL A 653 0.51 38.31 -27.27
CA VAL A 653 0.41 36.92 -26.78
C VAL A 653 0.49 35.90 -27.91
N THR A 654 -0.23 36.13 -29.01
CA THR A 654 -0.15 35.26 -30.19
C THR A 654 1.26 35.26 -30.82
N CYS A 655 1.90 36.43 -30.91
CA CYS A 655 3.23 36.58 -31.51
C CYS A 655 4.30 35.81 -30.73
N PHE A 656 4.41 36.01 -29.42
CA PHE A 656 5.43 35.28 -28.65
C PHE A 656 5.06 33.80 -28.38
N ALA A 657 3.78 33.43 -28.53
CA ALA A 657 3.39 32.02 -28.58
C ALA A 657 3.81 31.35 -29.89
N SER A 658 3.87 32.07 -31.00
CA SER A 658 4.24 31.53 -32.32
C SER A 658 5.75 31.26 -32.50
N GLN A 659 6.60 31.86 -31.65
CA GLN A 659 8.06 31.64 -31.70
C GLN A 659 8.51 30.23 -31.31
N GLY A 660 7.62 29.38 -30.80
CA GLY A 660 7.90 27.97 -30.62
C GLY A 660 7.04 27.06 -31.51
N ARG A 661 7.48 25.81 -31.68
CA ARG A 661 6.81 24.82 -32.54
C ARG A 661 5.56 24.24 -31.85
N TYR A 662 4.53 25.07 -31.64
CA TYR A 662 3.38 24.72 -30.80
C TYR A 662 2.03 24.78 -31.53
N PRO A 663 1.08 23.88 -31.23
CA PRO A 663 -0.30 23.98 -31.73
C PRO A 663 -1.07 25.08 -30.98
N LEU A 664 -1.34 26.21 -31.64
CA LEU A 664 -1.94 27.43 -31.04
C LEU A 664 -3.47 27.48 -31.06
N ARG A 665 -4.17 26.36 -31.29
CA ARG A 665 -5.62 26.40 -31.62
C ARG A 665 -6.49 27.00 -30.50
N ASN A 666 -6.30 26.57 -29.25
CA ASN A 666 -7.10 27.06 -28.14
C ASN A 666 -6.72 28.48 -27.76
N LEU A 667 -5.42 28.79 -27.73
CA LEU A 667 -4.91 30.13 -27.49
C LEU A 667 -5.47 31.13 -28.53
N ASN A 668 -5.34 30.81 -29.82
CA ASN A 668 -5.86 31.66 -30.90
C ASN A 668 -7.37 31.82 -30.85
N ARG A 669 -8.10 30.76 -30.47
CA ARG A 669 -9.55 30.87 -30.25
C ARG A 669 -9.84 31.85 -29.13
N GLY A 670 -9.20 31.71 -27.96
CA GLY A 670 -9.42 32.61 -26.82
C GLY A 670 -9.04 34.06 -27.11
N THR A 671 -7.90 34.31 -27.76
CA THR A 671 -7.50 35.68 -28.14
C THR A 671 -8.48 36.28 -29.15
N ASN A 672 -8.95 35.50 -30.13
CA ASN A 672 -9.92 35.97 -31.12
C ASN A 672 -11.31 36.23 -30.50
N GLU A 673 -11.72 35.43 -29.52
CA GLU A 673 -12.94 35.63 -28.74
C GLU A 673 -12.87 36.95 -27.96
N ILE A 674 -11.76 37.21 -27.26
CA ILE A 674 -11.50 38.47 -26.55
C ILE A 674 -11.55 39.67 -27.51
N ILE A 675 -10.83 39.59 -28.63
CA ILE A 675 -10.80 40.65 -29.66
C ILE A 675 -12.22 40.92 -30.19
N SER A 676 -12.98 39.86 -30.48
CA SER A 676 -14.33 39.97 -31.04
C SER A 676 -15.31 40.57 -30.04
N LYS A 677 -15.21 40.19 -28.75
CA LYS A 677 -15.99 40.81 -27.65
C LYS A 677 -15.67 42.29 -27.48
N ALA A 678 -14.38 42.65 -27.47
CA ALA A 678 -13.96 44.05 -27.35
C ALA A 678 -14.45 44.91 -28.52
N LEU A 679 -14.37 44.39 -29.75
CA LEU A 679 -14.91 45.06 -30.93
C LEU A 679 -16.43 45.25 -30.85
N ALA A 680 -17.16 44.22 -30.42
CA ALA A 680 -18.61 44.32 -30.24
C ALA A 680 -18.97 45.38 -29.19
N ALA A 681 -18.31 45.36 -28.04
CA ALA A 681 -18.50 46.35 -26.97
C ALA A 681 -18.20 47.78 -27.46
N PHE A 682 -17.13 47.97 -28.22
CA PHE A 682 -16.77 49.27 -28.81
C PHE A 682 -17.83 49.74 -29.82
N THR A 683 -18.25 48.91 -30.77
CA THR A 683 -19.24 49.29 -31.78
C THR A 683 -20.61 49.63 -31.17
N ALA A 684 -20.96 49.05 -30.02
CA ALA A 684 -22.18 49.38 -29.28
C ALA A 684 -22.22 50.83 -28.78
N THR A 685 -21.07 51.52 -28.74
CA THR A 685 -20.97 52.94 -28.38
C THR A 685 -21.35 53.90 -29.52
N GLY A 686 -21.54 53.37 -30.74
CA GLY A 686 -21.89 54.15 -31.94
C GLY A 686 -20.70 54.75 -32.69
N LEU A 687 -19.46 54.37 -32.32
CA LEU A 687 -18.22 54.75 -33.01
C LEU A 687 -17.75 53.63 -33.97
N ASP A 688 -17.19 54.03 -35.11
CA ASP A 688 -16.51 53.11 -36.04
C ASP A 688 -15.08 52.82 -35.57
N SER A 689 -14.67 51.56 -35.65
CA SER A 689 -13.32 51.13 -35.25
C SER A 689 -12.30 51.35 -36.37
N GLU A 690 -11.55 52.45 -36.32
CA GLU A 690 -10.40 52.68 -37.21
C GLU A 690 -9.12 52.04 -36.62
N LEU A 691 -9.05 50.71 -36.65
CA LEU A 691 -7.86 49.97 -36.23
C LEU A 691 -6.81 49.92 -37.38
N PRO A 692 -5.50 50.03 -37.06
CA PRO A 692 -4.43 49.76 -38.01
C PRO A 692 -4.50 48.35 -38.62
N LYS A 693 -3.76 48.13 -39.71
CA LYS A 693 -3.61 46.79 -40.29
C LYS A 693 -2.87 45.85 -39.34
N ASP A 694 -3.15 44.55 -39.44
CA ASP A 694 -2.56 43.49 -38.62
C ASP A 694 -1.01 43.48 -38.64
N ASP A 695 -0.41 43.84 -39.77
CA ASP A 695 1.05 43.92 -39.93
C ASP A 695 1.67 44.96 -38.99
N TRP A 696 0.99 46.09 -38.75
CA TRP A 696 1.45 47.14 -37.84
C TRP A 696 1.53 46.64 -36.40
N PHE A 697 0.52 45.89 -35.94
CA PHE A 697 0.55 45.28 -34.61
C PHE A 697 1.65 44.23 -34.50
N THR A 698 1.88 43.46 -35.56
CA THR A 698 2.91 42.42 -35.59
C THR A 698 4.31 43.02 -35.49
N GLU A 699 4.59 44.11 -36.20
CA GLU A 699 5.87 44.83 -36.12
C GLU A 699 6.14 45.35 -34.70
N ILE A 700 5.15 45.96 -34.05
CA ILE A 700 5.29 46.45 -32.66
C ILE A 700 5.48 45.30 -31.68
N CYS A 701 4.76 44.19 -31.88
CA CYS A 701 4.97 43.01 -31.05
C CYS A 701 6.41 42.51 -31.17
N LEU A 702 6.96 42.41 -32.38
CA LEU A 702 8.33 41.94 -32.61
C LEU A 702 9.38 42.88 -32.00
N ASP A 703 9.25 44.19 -32.21
CA ASP A 703 10.11 45.21 -31.58
C ASP A 703 10.02 45.14 -30.05
N GLY A 704 8.81 45.03 -29.50
CA GLY A 704 8.61 44.88 -28.06
C GLY A 704 9.25 43.63 -27.50
N MET A 705 9.16 42.50 -28.19
CA MET A 705 9.83 41.26 -27.80
C MET A 705 11.36 41.38 -27.84
N GLU A 706 11.92 42.07 -28.84
CA GLU A 706 13.36 42.28 -28.98
C GLU A 706 13.91 43.15 -27.84
N ARG A 707 13.23 44.28 -27.56
CA ARG A 707 13.52 45.18 -26.44
C ARG A 707 13.47 44.46 -25.10
N LEU A 708 12.40 43.69 -24.85
CA LEU A 708 12.22 42.91 -23.61
C LEU A 708 13.22 41.77 -23.46
N SER A 709 13.76 41.25 -24.57
CA SER A 709 14.78 40.20 -24.55
C SER A 709 16.20 40.73 -24.34
N GLY A 710 16.39 42.06 -24.23
CA GLY A 710 17.69 42.70 -24.01
C GLY A 710 18.60 42.70 -25.23
N LYS A 711 18.09 42.42 -26.43
CA LYS A 711 18.81 42.59 -27.70
C LYS A 711 18.58 44.00 -28.21
N ALA A 712 19.23 45.00 -27.61
CA ALA A 712 19.16 46.36 -28.13
C ALA A 712 20.00 46.51 -29.42
N GLU A 713 19.44 47.26 -30.37
CA GLU A 713 19.93 47.59 -31.71
C GLU A 713 21.46 47.76 -31.80
N GLY A 714 22.09 46.85 -32.53
CA GLY A 714 23.42 47.05 -33.08
C GLY A 714 23.35 48.14 -34.15
N ASN A 715 23.74 49.34 -33.74
CA ASN A 715 24.04 50.52 -34.55
C ASN A 715 24.41 50.17 -36.01
N ASN A 716 23.66 50.71 -36.96
CA ASN A 716 24.05 50.81 -38.37
C ASN A 716 25.36 51.61 -38.46
N GLY A 717 26.48 50.92 -38.34
CA GLY A 717 27.81 51.42 -38.68
C GLY A 717 28.33 50.55 -39.81
N GLU A 718 28.45 51.15 -41.00
CA GLU A 718 29.18 50.60 -42.13
C GLU A 718 30.49 49.95 -41.67
N VAL A 719 30.56 48.63 -41.72
CA VAL A 719 31.84 47.92 -41.75
C VAL A 719 31.91 47.25 -43.10
N HIS A 720 32.58 47.95 -44.02
CA HIS A 720 33.09 47.38 -45.26
C HIS A 720 33.73 46.02 -44.98
N SER A 721 33.08 44.96 -45.46
CA SER A 721 33.75 43.68 -45.69
C SER A 721 34.61 43.84 -46.94
N PRO A 722 35.95 43.66 -46.88
CA PRO A 722 36.74 43.50 -48.08
C PRO A 722 36.63 42.04 -48.51
N THR A 723 35.63 41.75 -49.34
CA THR A 723 35.64 40.53 -50.15
C THR A 723 36.57 40.78 -51.34
N ALA A 724 37.78 40.23 -51.29
CA ALA A 724 38.56 39.95 -52.48
C ALA A 724 38.76 38.42 -52.55
N SER A 725 37.93 37.84 -53.38
CA SER A 725 37.93 36.52 -54.00
C SER A 725 39.32 36.03 -54.43
N VAL A 726 39.65 34.76 -54.13
CA VAL A 726 40.28 33.83 -55.09
C VAL A 726 39.76 32.40 -54.86
N SER A 727 39.40 31.78 -55.97
CA SER A 727 38.77 30.48 -56.17
C SER A 727 39.62 29.24 -55.89
N ALA A 728 38.89 28.14 -55.65
CA ALA A 728 39.15 26.76 -56.10
C ALA A 728 40.31 25.95 -55.48
N GLN A 729 39.99 24.88 -54.75
CA GLN A 729 39.94 23.50 -55.30
C GLN A 729 39.69 22.47 -54.18
N SER A 730 38.82 21.51 -54.49
CA SER A 730 38.60 20.27 -53.73
C SER A 730 39.83 19.37 -53.74
N VAL A 731 40.16 18.71 -52.60
CA VAL A 731 40.64 17.32 -52.62
C VAL A 731 40.30 16.63 -51.29
N SER A 732 39.74 15.43 -51.43
CA SER A 732 39.47 14.42 -50.41
C SER A 732 40.73 13.70 -49.89
N SER A 733 40.58 13.07 -48.73
CA SER A 733 41.23 11.82 -48.27
C SER A 733 42.61 11.87 -47.59
N ALA A 734 42.65 11.36 -46.34
CA ALA A 734 43.63 10.42 -45.76
C ALA A 734 43.27 10.20 -44.27
N ARG A 735 42.54 9.14 -43.90
CA ARG A 735 43.08 7.87 -43.35
C ARG A 735 44.37 8.06 -42.54
N SER A 736 44.25 8.02 -41.20
CA SER A 736 45.40 7.80 -40.32
C SER A 736 45.77 6.31 -40.32
N HIS A 737 47.04 6.06 -40.58
CA HIS A 737 47.69 4.77 -40.39
C HIS A 737 48.07 4.60 -38.91
N GLY A 738 47.84 3.40 -38.38
CA GLY A 738 48.60 2.90 -37.25
C GLY A 738 49.96 2.35 -37.71
N SER A 739 50.94 2.36 -36.79
CA SER A 739 51.90 1.29 -36.51
C SER A 739 52.97 1.82 -35.56
N CYS A 740 52.97 1.33 -34.33
CA CYS A 740 54.02 0.50 -33.71
C CYS A 740 53.67 0.23 -32.25
#